data_AF-X0QFA3-F1
#
_entry.id   AF-X0QFA3-F1
#
_cell.length_a   1.000
_cell.length_b   1.000
_cell.length_c   1.000
_cell.angle_alpha   90.00
_cell.angle_beta   90.00
_cell.angle_gamma   90.00
#
_symmetry.space_group_name_H-M   'P 1'
#
loop_
_entity.id
_entity.type
_entity.pdbx_description
1 polymer ?
#
loop_
_entity_poly.entity_id
_entity_poly.type
_entity_poly.pdbx_seq_one_letter_code
_entity_poly.pdbx_strand_id
1 'polypeptide(L)'
;MTTAADVVKSAYNSALSILESVQAAYDQANNDYLKSLNDVADGKRLSIDESSHSLLAQYTVGKSPYIGSQYTVPYNGGYLISYASGSDTVYQMMDSSMKYVSKMTITDGGHGSSFGVDGSGNIWAVVKHDGYQISKFPYQAGQTIAASSLTSLFNSEGLLRVNYDTNNNLVGYTTADSYCICDPGNLSSPKNTISISTMGFTIGEQTWQSQSLSYPYVFWQSGAYSSNSDPATVGCYNVETNTQEFVKTYNTDSYGMKYGDNEPEGIYSTGSAILVTFNNNNNGSNAINYLFSIPTVTADSSTNTKLDDLNRLKKSLADAQSAYNSAKSDYQKYQQTAQAVTKDTAKVKSATKAVTAAQKKVTATNKKLTALKKEYAKATGSKKKALAKQIAAAEKTLASQKKALTKAKKTETSAKSKLSKAKKAKPSLAAEKLLQRAILKKAISAAVMAETGGKDVTWITPFNPGSKESYAVLWPDSEDFSETVNVNETAVIKHTPINTVTQAGTESIAIGGALIGEVGDVPTLVKKFERVRKWAENTAEVELHGQTSFAHSIISAIDKPHDTDVDNQVPLSITLQKVDWADSNVKKKKNASKNKGKAKKKSGSGHKQNSSKSSVKTVTTKSGDTYYKFSLKYNVSVSQLRKWNKYPDRSIPVGVKLRVK
;
A
#
# COMPACT_ATOMS: atom_id res chain seq x y z
N MET A 1 28.75 -22.18 -18.51
CA MET A 1 27.33 -21.80 -18.60
C MET A 1 26.63 -22.27 -17.34
N THR A 2 26.13 -21.34 -16.52
CA THR A 2 25.26 -21.65 -15.37
C THR A 2 24.02 -22.38 -15.87
N THR A 3 23.66 -23.48 -15.23
CA THR A 3 22.45 -24.20 -15.61
C THR A 3 21.22 -23.42 -15.16
N ALA A 4 20.06 -23.62 -15.80
CA ALA A 4 18.81 -23.01 -15.33
C ALA A 4 18.51 -23.34 -13.85
N ALA A 5 18.98 -24.50 -13.36
CA ALA A 5 18.89 -24.88 -11.94
C ALA A 5 19.67 -23.91 -11.04
N ASP A 6 20.90 -23.61 -11.43
CA ASP A 6 21.81 -22.74 -10.67
C ASP A 6 21.27 -21.31 -10.66
N VAL A 7 20.69 -20.86 -11.78
CA VAL A 7 20.10 -19.52 -11.90
C VAL A 7 18.87 -19.39 -10.99
N VAL A 8 17.95 -20.37 -10.99
CA VAL A 8 16.75 -20.31 -10.13
C VAL A 8 17.11 -20.40 -8.64
N LYS A 9 18.04 -21.29 -8.28
CA LYS A 9 18.52 -21.43 -6.90
C LYS A 9 19.24 -20.17 -6.43
N SER A 10 20.10 -19.60 -7.29
CA SER A 10 20.77 -18.34 -7.00
C SER A 10 19.76 -17.20 -6.83
N ALA A 11 18.75 -17.08 -7.69
CA ALA A 11 17.73 -16.04 -7.57
C ALA A 11 16.92 -16.18 -6.27
N TYR A 12 16.56 -17.41 -5.88
CA TYR A 12 15.90 -17.68 -4.60
C TYR A 12 16.77 -17.29 -3.41
N ASN A 13 18.04 -17.74 -3.37
CA ASN A 13 18.95 -17.42 -2.28
C ASN A 13 19.26 -15.93 -2.20
N SER A 14 19.46 -15.26 -3.34
CA SER A 14 19.68 -13.81 -3.40
C SER A 14 18.46 -13.05 -2.90
N ALA A 15 17.25 -13.40 -3.34
CA ALA A 15 16.03 -12.75 -2.88
C ALA A 15 15.77 -12.98 -1.38
N LEU A 16 16.13 -14.15 -0.84
CA LEU A 16 16.07 -14.43 0.60
C LEU A 16 17.07 -13.56 1.37
N SER A 17 18.33 -13.53 0.93
CA SER A 17 19.38 -12.72 1.57
C SER A 17 19.04 -11.23 1.54
N ILE A 18 18.43 -10.73 0.47
CA ILE A 18 17.97 -9.34 0.38
C ILE A 18 16.78 -9.10 1.29
N LEU A 19 15.80 -10.01 1.33
CA LEU A 19 14.68 -9.91 2.28
C LEU A 19 15.19 -9.84 3.72
N GLU A 20 16.13 -10.71 4.09
CA GLU A 20 16.75 -10.72 5.42
C GLU A 20 17.53 -9.42 5.70
N SER A 21 18.31 -8.93 4.73
CA SER A 21 19.08 -7.69 4.87
C SER A 21 18.19 -6.44 4.96
N VAL A 22 17.15 -6.36 4.13
CA VAL A 22 16.18 -5.25 4.15
C VAL A 22 15.32 -5.31 5.39
N GLN A 23 14.96 -6.51 5.86
CA GLN A 23 14.28 -6.69 7.15
C GLN A 23 15.18 -6.18 8.28
N ALA A 24 16.45 -6.56 8.32
CA ALA A 24 17.39 -6.06 9.32
C ALA A 24 17.58 -4.55 9.26
N ALA A 25 17.68 -3.96 8.06
CA ALA A 25 17.78 -2.52 7.88
C ALA A 25 16.49 -1.79 8.27
N TYR A 26 15.32 -2.35 7.95
CA TYR A 26 14.03 -1.86 8.39
C TYR A 26 13.91 -1.93 9.91
N ASP A 27 14.28 -3.05 10.53
CA ASP A 27 14.24 -3.24 11.97
C ASP A 27 15.18 -2.24 12.66
N GLN A 28 16.37 -2.03 12.11
CA GLN A 28 17.33 -1.03 12.58
C GLN A 28 16.78 0.40 12.43
N ALA A 29 16.28 0.78 11.25
CA ALA A 29 15.69 2.10 11.02
C ALA A 29 14.43 2.33 11.85
N ASN A 30 13.64 1.28 12.10
CA ASN A 30 12.52 1.30 13.00
C ASN A 30 12.99 1.53 14.44
N ASN A 31 14.06 0.83 14.89
CA ASN A 31 14.66 1.08 16.19
C ASN A 31 15.26 2.49 16.31
N ASP A 32 15.91 3.00 15.27
CA ASP A 32 16.51 4.34 15.24
C ASP A 32 15.44 5.45 15.21
N TYR A 33 14.34 5.20 14.50
CA TYR A 33 13.14 6.05 14.54
C TYR A 33 12.50 6.00 15.93
N LEU A 34 12.21 4.82 16.48
CA LEU A 34 11.67 4.64 17.83
C LEU A 34 12.57 5.26 18.90
N LYS A 35 13.89 5.22 18.72
CA LYS A 35 14.85 5.88 19.61
C LYS A 35 14.80 7.40 19.46
N SER A 36 14.70 7.93 18.24
CA SER A 36 14.47 9.38 18.03
C SER A 36 13.13 9.86 18.59
N LEU A 37 12.14 8.97 18.68
CA LEU A 37 10.87 9.22 19.36
C LEU A 37 10.98 9.15 20.89
N ASN A 38 12.00 8.48 21.44
CA ASN A 38 12.29 8.48 22.88
C ASN A 38 13.10 9.71 23.29
N ASP A 39 13.93 10.24 22.39
CA ASP A 39 14.66 11.49 22.60
C ASP A 39 13.74 12.73 22.39
N VAL A 40 12.63 12.60 21.66
CA VAL A 40 11.50 13.56 21.61
C VAL A 40 10.19 12.80 21.31
N ALA A 41 9.28 12.72 22.28
CA ALA A 41 8.04 11.93 22.33
C ALA A 41 7.35 11.51 20.99
N ASP A 42 7.35 10.20 20.72
CA ASP A 42 6.16 9.38 20.47
C ASP A 42 5.29 9.63 19.19
N GLY A 43 5.90 9.73 18.01
CA GLY A 43 5.25 9.48 16.71
C GLY A 43 4.25 10.53 16.19
N LYS A 44 4.25 11.73 16.78
CA LYS A 44 3.22 12.75 16.60
C LYS A 44 3.85 14.06 16.16
N ARG A 45 3.20 14.79 15.26
CA ARG A 45 3.66 16.12 14.83
C ARG A 45 3.53 17.13 15.96
N LEU A 46 2.63 16.86 16.92
CA LEU A 46 2.37 17.65 18.11
C LEU A 46 2.22 16.74 19.35
N SER A 47 2.91 17.07 20.44
CA SER A 47 2.68 16.52 21.77
C SER A 47 2.58 17.67 22.77
N ILE A 48 2.35 17.35 24.04
CA ILE A 48 2.54 18.25 25.17
C ILE A 48 3.76 17.83 25.99
N ASP A 49 4.44 18.80 26.58
CA ASP A 49 5.53 18.59 27.54
C ASP A 49 5.03 18.86 28.96
N GLU A 50 4.46 17.82 29.58
CA GLU A 50 3.99 17.88 30.96
C GLU A 50 5.12 18.09 31.97
N SER A 51 6.38 17.79 31.62
CA SER A 51 7.49 18.05 32.54
C SER A 51 7.81 19.53 32.69
N SER A 52 7.46 20.33 31.68
CA SER A 52 7.60 21.78 31.65
C SER A 52 6.28 22.52 31.95
N HIS A 53 5.32 21.87 32.60
CA HIS A 53 4.09 22.52 33.01
C HIS A 53 4.36 23.67 34.00
N SER A 54 3.49 24.68 33.99
CA SER A 54 3.57 25.82 34.89
C SER A 54 2.22 26.13 35.51
N LEU A 55 2.16 26.27 36.83
CA LEU A 55 1.00 26.81 37.53
C LEU A 55 0.86 28.30 37.19
N LEU A 56 -0.25 28.67 36.53
CA LEU A 56 -0.52 30.07 36.20
C LEU A 56 -1.26 30.78 37.33
N ALA A 57 -2.28 30.13 37.88
CA ALA A 57 -3.09 30.67 38.97
C ALA A 57 -3.86 29.55 39.69
N GLN A 58 -4.31 29.84 40.91
CA GLN A 58 -5.19 28.97 41.67
C GLN A 58 -6.09 29.80 42.60
N TYR A 59 -7.24 29.25 42.97
CA TYR A 59 -8.09 29.83 44.02
C TYR A 59 -8.83 28.76 44.80
N THR A 60 -9.03 28.99 46.10
CA THR A 60 -9.82 28.09 46.95
C THR A 60 -11.29 28.18 46.55
N VAL A 61 -11.88 27.04 46.26
CA VAL A 61 -13.30 26.90 45.93
C VAL A 61 -14.12 26.85 47.21
N GLY A 62 -15.24 27.56 47.21
CA GLY A 62 -16.16 27.64 48.34
C GLY A 62 -17.48 28.27 47.94
N LYS A 63 -17.86 29.36 48.61
CA LYS A 63 -19.05 30.14 48.23
C LYS A 63 -18.69 31.17 47.15
N SER A 64 -19.68 31.56 46.35
CA SER A 64 -19.57 32.66 45.37
C SER A 64 -18.85 33.86 46.00
N PRO A 65 -17.89 34.49 45.30
CA PRO A 65 -17.61 34.34 43.87
C PRO A 65 -16.63 33.22 43.49
N TYR A 66 -16.10 32.45 44.44
CA TYR A 66 -15.08 31.44 44.14
C TYR A 66 -15.70 30.04 44.05
N ILE A 67 -16.30 29.75 42.89
CA ILE A 67 -16.87 28.44 42.54
C ILE A 67 -15.91 27.71 41.59
N GLY A 68 -15.88 26.37 41.65
CA GLY A 68 -15.12 25.55 40.70
C GLY A 68 -15.55 25.86 39.28
N SER A 69 -14.59 26.06 38.37
CA SER A 69 -14.90 26.33 36.97
C SER A 69 -15.25 25.02 36.25
N GLN A 70 -16.21 25.08 35.32
CA GLN A 70 -16.47 24.02 34.34
C GLN A 70 -15.65 24.25 33.07
N TYR A 71 -15.36 25.50 32.72
CA TYR A 71 -14.52 25.83 31.58
C TYR A 71 -13.83 27.18 31.79
N THR A 72 -12.66 27.38 31.18
CA THR A 72 -11.83 28.58 31.33
C THR A 72 -11.21 28.95 29.99
N VAL A 73 -11.29 30.22 29.60
CA VAL A 73 -10.62 30.75 28.41
C VAL A 73 -9.92 32.09 28.73
N PRO A 74 -8.84 32.46 28.02
CA PRO A 74 -8.28 33.80 28.09
C PRO A 74 -9.31 34.87 27.69
N TYR A 75 -9.39 35.96 28.46
CA TYR A 75 -10.35 37.05 28.19
C TYR A 75 -9.88 38.37 28.79
N ASN A 76 -9.81 39.44 28.00
CA ASN A 76 -9.47 40.80 28.44
C ASN A 76 -8.23 40.90 29.37
N GLY A 77 -7.14 40.18 29.04
CA GLY A 77 -5.91 40.18 29.83
C GLY A 77 -5.95 39.35 31.12
N GLY A 78 -7.09 38.74 31.43
CA GLY A 78 -7.25 37.71 32.45
C GLY A 78 -7.94 36.49 31.87
N TYR A 79 -8.97 36.01 32.55
CA TYR A 79 -9.71 34.81 32.16
C TYR A 79 -11.22 35.02 32.27
N LEU A 80 -11.97 34.30 31.45
CA LEU A 80 -13.40 34.11 31.62
C LEU A 80 -13.61 32.65 32.00
N ILE A 81 -14.31 32.41 33.10
CA ILE A 81 -14.69 31.07 33.53
C ILE A 81 -16.21 30.90 33.41
N SER A 82 -16.67 29.67 33.21
CA SER A 82 -18.07 29.29 33.33
C SER A 82 -18.29 28.34 34.50
N TYR A 83 -19.47 28.42 35.12
CA TYR A 83 -19.95 27.41 36.07
C TYR A 83 -21.48 27.40 36.16
N ALA A 84 -22.03 26.27 36.60
CA ALA A 84 -23.48 26.12 36.78
C ALA A 84 -23.95 26.72 38.11
N SER A 85 -25.12 27.36 38.10
CA SER A 85 -25.84 27.78 39.30
C SER A 85 -27.31 27.39 39.16
N GLY A 86 -27.66 26.21 39.66
CA GLY A 86 -28.97 25.61 39.36
C GLY A 86 -29.09 25.26 37.87
N SER A 87 -30.14 25.75 37.19
CA SER A 87 -30.28 25.63 35.73
C SER A 87 -29.53 26.72 34.96
N ASP A 88 -28.99 27.73 35.65
CA ASP A 88 -28.34 28.88 35.03
C ASP A 88 -26.86 28.62 34.78
N THR A 89 -26.30 29.27 33.76
CA THR A 89 -24.85 29.33 33.54
C THR A 89 -24.35 30.72 33.91
N VAL A 90 -23.32 30.76 34.76
CA VAL A 90 -22.62 31.99 35.11
C VAL A 90 -21.33 32.07 34.30
N TYR A 91 -21.09 33.21 33.67
CA TYR A 91 -19.80 33.56 33.08
C TYR A 91 -19.13 34.61 33.97
N GLN A 92 -18.01 34.27 34.58
CA GLN A 92 -17.32 35.10 35.55
C GLN A 92 -15.96 35.53 35.02
N MET A 93 -15.79 36.85 34.91
CA MET A 93 -14.51 37.44 34.54
C MET A 93 -13.57 37.44 35.74
N MET A 94 -12.36 36.99 35.50
CA MET A 94 -11.26 36.93 36.43
C MET A 94 -10.07 37.73 35.89
N ASP A 95 -9.27 38.32 36.77
CA ASP A 95 -7.99 38.92 36.38
C ASP A 95 -6.93 37.84 36.05
N SER A 96 -5.73 38.26 35.66
CA SER A 96 -4.62 37.35 35.33
C SER A 96 -4.18 36.44 36.48
N SER A 97 -4.56 36.76 37.72
CA SER A 97 -4.29 35.98 38.93
C SER A 97 -5.51 35.19 39.41
N MET A 98 -6.54 35.03 38.57
CA MET A 98 -7.81 34.35 38.89
C MET A 98 -8.59 35.01 40.04
N LYS A 99 -8.45 36.32 40.27
CA LYS A 99 -9.30 37.06 41.21
C LYS A 99 -10.56 37.54 40.52
N TYR A 100 -11.67 37.52 41.26
CA TYR A 100 -12.96 37.97 40.78
C TYR A 100 -12.93 39.43 40.29
N VAL A 101 -13.47 39.67 39.09
CA VAL A 101 -13.68 41.02 38.53
C VAL A 101 -15.17 41.34 38.42
N SER A 102 -15.91 40.52 37.67
CA SER A 102 -17.36 40.68 37.48
C SER A 102 -17.98 39.36 37.02
N LYS A 103 -19.30 39.27 36.92
CA LYS A 103 -19.99 38.12 36.31
C LYS A 103 -21.21 38.55 35.51
N MET A 104 -21.65 37.69 34.61
CA MET A 104 -22.99 37.73 34.02
C MET A 104 -23.64 36.34 34.14
N THR A 105 -24.96 36.30 34.10
CA THR A 105 -25.73 35.06 34.21
C THR A 105 -26.62 34.88 32.98
N ILE A 106 -26.64 33.67 32.42
CA ILE A 106 -27.66 33.25 31.47
C ILE A 106 -28.64 32.32 32.19
N THR A 107 -29.90 32.75 32.33
CA THR A 107 -30.93 31.89 32.94
C THR A 107 -31.27 30.75 32.01
N ASP A 108 -31.43 29.54 32.56
CA ASP A 108 -31.55 28.30 31.79
C ASP A 108 -30.38 28.11 30.79
N GLY A 109 -29.20 28.64 31.12
CA GLY A 109 -27.98 28.44 30.32
C GLY A 109 -27.48 26.99 30.35
N GLY A 110 -27.89 26.20 31.35
CA GLY A 110 -27.44 24.82 31.53
C GLY A 110 -26.11 24.73 32.29
N HIS A 111 -25.30 23.73 31.96
CA HIS A 111 -24.14 23.35 32.77
C HIS A 111 -22.91 24.25 32.54
N GLY A 112 -22.79 24.91 31.39
CA GLY A 112 -21.63 25.73 31.05
C GLY A 112 -20.34 24.94 30.80
N SER A 113 -20.44 23.71 30.29
CA SER A 113 -19.29 22.78 30.09
C SER A 113 -18.27 23.23 29.06
N SER A 114 -18.62 24.16 28.18
CA SER A 114 -17.69 24.77 27.23
C SER A 114 -18.30 26.03 26.61
N PHE A 115 -17.44 26.94 26.19
CA PHE A 115 -17.80 28.08 25.36
C PHE A 115 -16.56 28.55 24.58
N GLY A 116 -16.76 29.43 23.61
CA GLY A 116 -15.68 30.12 22.92
C GLY A 116 -15.85 31.63 23.01
N VAL A 117 -14.79 32.39 22.73
CA VAL A 117 -14.84 33.84 22.61
C VAL A 117 -14.26 34.23 21.27
N ASP A 118 -15.01 34.97 20.46
CA ASP A 118 -14.52 35.45 19.17
C ASP A 118 -13.62 36.69 19.29
N GLY A 119 -12.98 37.08 18.18
CA GLY A 119 -12.06 38.23 18.16
C GLY A 119 -12.70 39.58 18.50
N SER A 120 -14.04 39.66 18.62
CA SER A 120 -14.77 40.83 19.08
C SER A 120 -15.19 40.73 20.55
N GLY A 121 -14.77 39.68 21.26
CA GLY A 121 -15.12 39.45 22.67
C GLY A 121 -16.52 38.87 22.88
N ASN A 122 -17.21 38.41 21.84
CA ASN A 122 -18.51 37.77 22.01
C ASN A 122 -18.34 36.32 22.44
N ILE A 123 -19.19 35.90 23.37
CA ILE A 123 -19.28 34.54 23.88
C ILE A 123 -20.12 33.72 22.90
N TRP A 124 -19.57 32.58 22.51
CA TRP A 124 -20.23 31.51 21.79
C TRP A 124 -20.49 30.38 22.76
N ALA A 125 -21.75 30.13 23.09
CA ALA A 125 -22.11 29.16 24.11
C ALA A 125 -23.35 28.35 23.74
N VAL A 126 -23.46 27.19 24.38
CA VAL A 126 -24.69 26.38 24.36
C VAL A 126 -25.59 26.83 25.50
N VAL A 127 -26.86 27.10 25.20
CA VAL A 127 -27.89 27.43 26.19
C VAL A 127 -29.10 26.51 26.02
N LYS A 128 -29.91 26.32 27.07
CA LYS A 128 -31.10 25.46 26.99
C LYS A 128 -32.34 26.28 26.68
N HIS A 129 -32.77 26.20 25.44
CA HIS A 129 -34.04 26.75 24.96
C HIS A 129 -34.51 25.89 23.78
N ASP A 130 -35.68 25.28 23.90
CA ASP A 130 -36.24 24.33 22.92
C ASP A 130 -35.25 23.22 22.48
N GLY A 131 -34.52 22.67 23.46
CA GLY A 131 -33.41 21.75 23.26
C GLY A 131 -32.08 22.40 23.65
N TYR A 132 -31.03 22.11 22.87
CA TYR A 132 -29.72 22.74 23.00
C TYR A 132 -29.48 23.66 21.81
N GLN A 133 -29.25 24.94 22.07
CA GLN A 133 -28.94 25.90 21.02
C GLN A 133 -27.57 26.54 21.20
N ILE A 134 -26.83 26.71 20.10
CA ILE A 134 -25.63 27.54 20.07
C ILE A 134 -26.06 28.99 19.85
N SER A 135 -25.63 29.88 20.73
CA SER A 135 -25.92 31.32 20.66
C SER A 135 -24.63 32.13 20.76
N LYS A 136 -24.67 33.33 20.19
CA LYS A 136 -23.61 34.34 20.29
C LYS A 136 -24.13 35.57 21.02
N PHE A 137 -23.41 36.04 22.04
CA PHE A 137 -23.79 37.24 22.79
C PHE A 137 -22.56 37.95 23.39
N PRO A 138 -22.59 39.28 23.55
CA PRO A 138 -21.50 40.01 24.19
C PRO A 138 -21.51 39.77 25.70
N TYR A 139 -20.35 39.82 26.33
CA TYR A 139 -20.26 39.83 27.79
C TYR A 139 -20.85 41.13 28.37
N GLN A 140 -21.73 41.03 29.37
CA GLN A 140 -22.38 42.17 30.00
C GLN A 140 -22.27 42.10 31.53
N ALA A 141 -21.31 42.82 32.10
CA ALA A 141 -21.04 42.79 33.54
C ALA A 141 -22.29 43.10 34.39
N GLY A 142 -22.59 42.21 35.34
CA GLY A 142 -23.70 42.33 36.28
C GLY A 142 -25.08 41.96 35.73
N GLN A 143 -25.19 41.63 34.44
CA GLN A 143 -26.47 41.33 33.81
C GLN A 143 -26.90 39.87 33.98
N THR A 144 -28.21 39.68 34.06
CA THR A 144 -28.88 38.38 33.95
C THR A 144 -29.73 38.39 32.69
N ILE A 145 -29.46 37.48 31.77
CA ILE A 145 -30.10 37.40 30.44
C ILE A 145 -30.81 36.06 30.32
N ALA A 146 -32.06 36.05 29.83
CA ALA A 146 -32.77 34.80 29.61
C ALA A 146 -32.26 34.06 28.37
N ALA A 147 -32.02 32.74 28.45
CA ALA A 147 -31.64 31.93 27.29
C ALA A 147 -32.64 32.08 26.13
N SER A 148 -33.93 32.20 26.43
CA SER A 148 -35.02 32.41 25.46
C SER A 148 -34.95 33.74 24.70
N SER A 149 -34.18 34.71 25.19
CA SER A 149 -33.97 35.99 24.51
C SER A 149 -32.80 35.98 23.52
N LEU A 150 -31.99 34.91 23.53
CA LEU A 150 -30.81 34.80 22.68
C LEU A 150 -31.17 34.24 21.29
N THR A 151 -30.54 34.79 20.26
CA THR A 151 -30.70 34.29 18.89
C THR A 151 -30.01 32.94 18.73
N SER A 152 -30.77 31.93 18.33
CA SER A 152 -30.23 30.61 17.98
C SER A 152 -29.52 30.65 16.63
N LEU A 153 -28.25 30.22 16.62
CA LEU A 153 -27.45 30.02 15.42
C LEU A 153 -27.48 28.57 14.94
N PHE A 154 -27.76 27.63 15.84
CA PHE A 154 -27.89 26.20 15.56
C PHE A 154 -28.64 25.53 16.71
N ASN A 155 -29.54 24.58 16.40
CA ASN A 155 -30.32 23.84 17.39
C ASN A 155 -30.07 22.33 17.26
N SER A 156 -30.16 21.64 18.39
CA SER A 156 -30.07 20.18 18.49
C SER A 156 -30.96 19.68 19.61
N GLU A 157 -31.62 18.54 19.41
CA GLU A 157 -32.32 17.82 20.49
C GLU A 157 -31.33 17.18 21.47
N GLY A 158 -30.15 16.78 20.98
CA GLY A 158 -29.06 16.20 21.78
C GLY A 158 -28.10 17.25 22.34
N LEU A 159 -27.40 16.89 23.43
CA LEU A 159 -26.42 17.73 24.10
C LEU A 159 -25.36 18.25 23.13
N LEU A 160 -25.10 19.55 23.20
CA LEU A 160 -24.02 20.23 22.48
C LEU A 160 -22.96 20.74 23.46
N ARG A 161 -21.73 20.83 22.96
CA ARG A 161 -20.63 21.61 23.55
C ARG A 161 -20.02 22.43 22.42
N VAL A 162 -19.54 23.64 22.69
CA VAL A 162 -19.05 24.57 21.65
C VAL A 162 -17.76 25.25 22.10
N ASN A 163 -16.90 25.54 21.14
CA ASN A 163 -15.70 26.35 21.31
C ASN A 163 -15.44 27.17 20.03
N TYR A 164 -14.59 28.18 20.14
CA TYR A 164 -14.27 29.09 19.03
C TYR A 164 -12.76 29.14 18.83
N ASP A 165 -12.31 28.99 17.59
CA ASP A 165 -10.92 29.22 17.19
C ASP A 165 -10.82 30.64 16.61
N THR A 166 -10.32 31.57 17.42
CA THR A 166 -10.21 32.98 17.05
C THR A 166 -9.18 33.22 15.95
N ASN A 167 -8.12 32.41 15.89
CA ASN A 167 -7.04 32.59 14.93
C ASN A 167 -7.47 32.22 13.52
N ASN A 168 -8.27 31.15 13.39
CA ASN A 168 -8.75 30.67 12.11
C ASN A 168 -10.19 31.09 11.80
N ASN A 169 -10.87 31.75 12.74
CA ASN A 169 -12.26 32.17 12.63
C ASN A 169 -13.21 30.98 12.36
N LEU A 170 -13.08 29.92 13.17
CA LEU A 170 -13.85 28.68 13.05
C LEU A 170 -14.63 28.36 14.34
N VAL A 171 -15.79 27.76 14.18
CA VAL A 171 -16.61 27.25 15.29
C VAL A 171 -16.49 25.74 15.34
N GLY A 172 -16.11 25.22 16.51
CA GLY A 172 -16.10 23.79 16.79
C GLY A 172 -17.25 23.44 17.74
N TYR A 173 -17.98 22.36 17.46
CA TYR A 173 -18.99 21.86 18.40
C TYR A 173 -19.08 20.34 18.41
N THR A 174 -19.40 19.76 19.57
CA THR A 174 -19.66 18.32 19.71
C THR A 174 -21.15 18.03 19.53
N THR A 175 -21.45 16.89 18.92
CA THR A 175 -22.73 16.18 19.03
C THR A 175 -22.54 14.95 19.94
N ALA A 176 -23.46 13.98 19.91
CA ALA A 176 -23.37 12.77 20.75
C ALA A 176 -22.14 11.89 20.44
N ASP A 177 -21.70 11.80 19.18
CA ASP A 177 -20.63 10.89 18.75
C ASP A 177 -19.58 11.55 17.83
N SER A 178 -19.72 12.85 17.57
CA SER A 178 -18.94 13.55 16.56
C SER A 178 -18.57 14.97 16.97
N TYR A 179 -17.42 15.44 16.49
CA TYR A 179 -16.95 16.82 16.56
C TYR A 179 -17.04 17.48 15.17
N CYS A 180 -17.75 18.59 15.07
CA CYS A 180 -17.99 19.34 13.84
C CYS A 180 -17.21 20.64 13.83
N ILE A 181 -16.61 20.99 12.70
CA ILE A 181 -15.90 22.26 12.48
C ILE A 181 -16.61 23.02 11.38
N CYS A 182 -17.05 24.24 11.66
CA CYS A 182 -17.91 25.03 10.79
C CYS A 182 -17.39 26.46 10.62
N ASP A 183 -17.83 27.11 9.53
CA ASP A 183 -17.77 28.57 9.45
C ASP A 183 -18.79 29.19 10.42
N PRO A 184 -18.46 30.31 11.11
CA PRO A 184 -19.36 30.97 12.04
C PRO A 184 -20.73 31.36 11.46
N GLY A 185 -20.79 31.61 10.15
CA GLY A 185 -22.03 31.99 9.45
C GLY A 185 -22.91 30.82 8.99
N ASN A 186 -22.44 29.56 9.11
CA ASN A 186 -23.20 28.39 8.66
C ASN A 186 -22.83 27.13 9.46
N LEU A 187 -23.42 27.00 10.65
CA LEU A 187 -23.19 25.86 11.54
C LEU A 187 -23.88 24.57 11.07
N SER A 188 -24.86 24.66 10.16
CA SER A 188 -25.57 23.48 9.64
C SER A 188 -24.81 22.72 8.56
N SER A 189 -23.68 23.25 8.08
CA SER A 189 -22.87 22.64 7.03
C SER A 189 -21.39 22.56 7.44
N PRO A 190 -21.00 21.57 8.27
CA PRO A 190 -19.63 21.43 8.74
C PRO A 190 -18.63 21.25 7.60
N LYS A 191 -17.49 21.93 7.69
CA LYS A 191 -16.31 21.70 6.84
C LYS A 191 -15.71 20.32 7.09
N ASN A 192 -15.65 19.95 8.36
CA ASN A 192 -15.15 18.65 8.81
C ASN A 192 -16.08 18.10 9.89
N THR A 193 -16.28 16.79 9.88
CA THR A 193 -16.98 16.05 10.94
C THR A 193 -16.15 14.83 11.28
N ILE A 194 -15.71 14.75 12.53
CA ILE A 194 -14.82 13.71 13.03
C ILE A 194 -15.57 12.93 14.12
N SER A 195 -15.58 11.59 14.05
CA SER A 195 -16.09 10.80 15.17
C SER A 195 -15.19 10.95 16.39
N ILE A 196 -15.75 11.25 17.57
CA ILE A 196 -14.94 11.40 18.80
C ILE A 196 -14.23 10.10 19.18
N SER A 197 -14.77 8.94 18.79
CA SER A 197 -14.06 7.66 18.93
C SER A 197 -12.85 7.53 18.02
N THR A 198 -12.86 8.18 16.85
CA THR A 198 -11.65 8.27 16.00
C THR A 198 -10.59 9.19 16.61
N MET A 199 -11.01 10.14 17.45
CA MET A 199 -10.10 11.00 18.23
C MET A 199 -9.49 10.29 19.45
N GLY A 200 -9.90 9.04 19.71
CA GLY A 200 -9.41 8.21 20.80
C GLY A 200 -10.24 8.28 22.10
N PHE A 201 -11.47 8.83 22.04
CA PHE A 201 -12.39 8.85 23.17
C PHE A 201 -13.33 7.62 23.18
N THR A 202 -13.43 6.93 24.31
CA THR A 202 -14.28 5.74 24.45
C THR A 202 -15.65 6.09 25.02
N ILE A 203 -16.66 6.11 24.14
CA ILE A 203 -18.05 6.44 24.49
C ILE A 203 -18.60 5.41 25.50
N GLY A 204 -19.13 5.90 26.62
CA GLY A 204 -19.74 5.08 27.67
C GLY A 204 -18.75 4.58 28.74
N GLU A 205 -17.44 4.71 28.49
CA GLU A 205 -16.40 4.39 29.47
C GLU A 205 -15.74 5.66 30.02
N GLN A 206 -15.59 6.69 29.19
CA GLN A 206 -14.99 7.97 29.58
C GLN A 206 -16.03 9.08 29.67
N THR A 207 -15.81 10.01 30.60
CA THR A 207 -16.63 11.21 30.79
C THR A 207 -16.02 12.37 30.02
N TRP A 208 -16.67 12.82 28.95
CA TRP A 208 -16.20 13.98 28.18
C TRP A 208 -16.35 15.26 29.00
N GLN A 209 -15.23 15.93 29.31
CA GLN A 209 -15.25 17.14 30.12
C GLN A 209 -15.28 18.37 29.22
N SER A 210 -14.29 18.55 28.35
CA SER A 210 -14.24 19.70 27.45
C SER A 210 -13.30 19.54 26.26
N GLN A 211 -13.26 20.55 25.39
CA GLN A 211 -12.53 20.51 24.13
C GLN A 211 -12.14 21.91 23.63
N SER A 212 -11.10 21.97 22.81
CA SER A 212 -10.60 23.19 22.18
C SER A 212 -10.18 22.94 20.73
N LEU A 213 -10.54 23.84 19.84
CA LEU A 213 -10.07 23.89 18.45
C LEU A 213 -8.93 24.90 18.35
N SER A 214 -7.80 24.47 17.81
CA SER A 214 -6.72 25.30 17.30
C SER A 214 -6.31 24.69 15.97
N TYR A 215 -7.05 25.02 14.91
CA TYR A 215 -6.99 24.33 13.62
C TYR A 215 -5.53 24.25 13.10
N PRO A 216 -5.06 23.06 12.64
CA PRO A 216 -5.83 21.85 12.36
C PRO A 216 -6.01 20.89 13.55
N TYR A 217 -5.68 21.30 14.78
CA TYR A 217 -5.72 20.44 15.96
C TYR A 217 -7.00 20.61 16.77
N VAL A 218 -7.57 19.48 17.19
CA VAL A 218 -8.66 19.42 18.16
C VAL A 218 -8.13 18.75 19.42
N PHE A 219 -8.07 19.52 20.49
CA PHE A 219 -7.74 19.04 21.82
C PHE A 219 -9.02 18.69 22.56
N TRP A 220 -8.95 17.65 23.38
CA TRP A 220 -10.05 17.22 24.23
C TRP A 220 -9.52 16.67 25.54
N GLN A 221 -10.36 16.68 26.57
CA GLN A 221 -10.08 16.01 27.82
C GLN A 221 -11.30 15.30 28.39
N SER A 222 -11.02 14.23 29.14
CA SER A 222 -12.02 13.41 29.82
C SER A 222 -11.56 13.04 31.22
N GLY A 223 -12.46 12.48 32.02
CA GLY A 223 -12.16 11.93 33.34
C GLY A 223 -13.32 12.15 34.31
N ALA A 224 -13.61 11.17 35.15
CA ALA A 224 -14.67 11.26 36.13
C ALA A 224 -14.16 11.73 37.50
N TYR A 225 -15.05 12.38 38.25
CA TYR A 225 -14.83 12.70 39.65
C TYR A 225 -14.45 11.43 40.46
N SER A 226 -13.23 11.40 40.98
CA SER A 226 -12.73 10.37 41.94
C SER A 226 -12.79 8.90 41.46
N SER A 227 -12.59 8.62 40.16
CA SER A 227 -12.57 7.24 39.65
C SER A 227 -11.22 6.83 39.05
N ASN A 228 -10.65 5.74 39.57
CA ASN A 228 -9.52 5.05 38.95
C ASN A 228 -9.88 4.41 37.59
N SER A 229 -11.17 4.21 37.29
CA SER A 229 -11.63 3.61 36.04
C SER A 229 -11.81 4.60 34.89
N ASP A 230 -11.86 5.91 35.19
CA ASP A 230 -11.97 7.00 34.20
C ASP A 230 -11.03 8.14 34.62
N PRO A 231 -9.71 7.94 34.51
CA PRO A 231 -8.72 8.90 34.98
C PRO A 231 -8.68 10.14 34.08
N ALA A 232 -8.19 11.25 34.62
CA ALA A 232 -8.01 12.49 33.87
C ALA A 232 -7.13 12.25 32.64
N THR A 233 -7.71 12.37 31.45
CA THR A 233 -7.11 12.01 30.17
C THR A 233 -7.17 13.19 29.22
N VAL A 234 -6.12 13.37 28.44
CA VAL A 234 -6.00 14.39 27.40
C VAL A 234 -5.71 13.76 26.06
N GLY A 235 -6.32 14.30 25.02
CA GLY A 235 -6.06 13.90 23.65
C GLY A 235 -5.97 15.07 22.69
N CYS A 236 -5.31 14.81 21.56
CA CYS A 236 -5.19 15.72 20.44
C CYS A 236 -5.36 14.95 19.13
N TYR A 237 -6.13 15.53 18.22
CA TYR A 237 -6.41 14.97 16.91
C TYR A 237 -6.13 16.01 15.82
N ASN A 238 -5.44 15.61 14.76
CA ASN A 238 -5.18 16.46 13.61
C ASN A 238 -6.18 16.17 12.49
N VAL A 239 -7.02 17.16 12.19
CA VAL A 239 -8.15 17.00 11.25
C VAL A 239 -7.72 16.98 9.79
N GLU A 240 -6.58 17.59 9.45
CA GLU A 240 -6.09 17.61 8.06
C GLU A 240 -5.41 16.31 7.68
N THR A 241 -4.62 15.74 8.58
CA THR A 241 -3.94 14.46 8.36
C THR A 241 -4.80 13.26 8.75
N ASN A 242 -5.93 13.49 9.44
CA ASN A 242 -6.83 12.47 9.96
C ASN A 242 -6.10 11.48 10.88
N THR A 243 -5.23 12.02 11.75
CA THR A 243 -4.40 11.26 12.68
C THR A 243 -4.68 11.66 14.12
N GLN A 244 -4.81 10.67 14.99
CA GLN A 244 -4.66 10.89 16.43
C GLN A 244 -3.21 11.31 16.66
N GLU A 245 -3.01 12.53 17.16
CA GLU A 245 -1.71 12.95 17.67
C GLU A 245 -1.54 12.17 18.97
N PHE A 246 -1.89 12.66 20.16
CA PHE A 246 -1.77 11.85 21.39
C PHE A 246 -3.11 11.57 22.05
N VAL A 247 -3.13 10.52 22.87
CA VAL A 247 -4.10 10.29 23.96
C VAL A 247 -3.30 9.76 25.14
N LYS A 248 -3.35 10.44 26.28
CA LYS A 248 -2.55 10.14 27.48
C LYS A 248 -3.33 10.48 28.74
N THR A 249 -3.12 9.72 29.81
CA THR A 249 -3.55 10.12 31.16
C THR A 249 -2.61 11.20 31.67
N TYR A 250 -3.15 12.28 32.24
CA TYR A 250 -2.35 13.34 32.83
C TYR A 250 -1.49 12.80 33.97
N ASN A 251 -0.25 13.27 34.08
CA ASN A 251 0.62 12.97 35.22
C ASN A 251 0.33 13.94 36.38
N THR A 252 -0.89 13.92 36.91
CA THR A 252 -1.36 14.90 37.90
C THR A 252 -0.54 14.92 39.19
N ASP A 253 0.10 13.80 39.54
CA ASP A 253 0.98 13.70 40.73
C ASP A 253 2.18 14.64 40.62
N SER A 254 2.62 14.96 39.40
CA SER A 254 3.72 15.89 39.17
C SER A 254 3.33 17.37 39.29
N TYR A 255 2.03 17.69 39.35
CA TYR A 255 1.53 19.06 39.26
C TYR A 255 1.49 19.80 40.61
N GLY A 256 1.85 19.11 41.70
CA GLY A 256 1.90 19.71 43.05
C GLY A 256 0.55 20.18 43.59
N MET A 257 -0.56 19.63 43.07
CA MET A 257 -1.90 19.91 43.59
C MET A 257 -2.06 19.39 45.02
N LYS A 258 -2.85 20.09 45.84
CA LYS A 258 -2.89 19.86 47.29
C LYS A 258 -3.58 18.56 47.70
N TYR A 259 -4.65 18.20 47.00
CA TYR A 259 -5.51 17.08 47.34
C TYR A 259 -5.39 15.93 46.33
N GLY A 260 -5.95 14.76 46.67
CA GLY A 260 -5.80 13.55 45.84
C GLY A 260 -6.76 13.46 44.65
N ASP A 261 -7.93 14.10 44.71
CA ASP A 261 -8.93 14.01 43.65
C ASP A 261 -8.74 15.16 42.65
N ASN A 262 -8.41 14.83 41.41
CA ASN A 262 -8.06 15.77 40.34
C ASN A 262 -9.06 15.69 39.20
N GLU A 263 -10.17 16.43 39.28
CA GLU A 263 -11.18 16.45 38.22
C GLU A 263 -10.79 17.45 37.12
N PRO A 264 -10.60 17.02 35.85
CA PRO A 264 -10.31 17.94 34.75
C PRO A 264 -11.60 18.63 34.27
N GLU A 265 -11.55 19.95 34.05
CA GLU A 265 -12.74 20.76 33.72
C GLU A 265 -12.58 21.47 32.37
N GLY A 266 -11.62 22.38 32.25
CA GLY A 266 -11.36 23.15 31.04
C GLY A 266 -10.07 22.77 30.32
N ILE A 267 -10.12 22.72 28.98
CA ILE A 267 -8.94 22.70 28.10
C ILE A 267 -9.09 23.79 27.03
N TYR A 268 -8.08 24.65 26.88
CA TYR A 268 -8.03 25.71 25.86
C TYR A 268 -6.63 25.77 25.24
N SER A 269 -6.53 25.74 23.91
CA SER A 269 -5.24 25.83 23.22
C SER A 269 -4.89 27.28 22.87
N THR A 270 -3.66 27.70 23.19
CA THR A 270 -3.08 28.97 22.73
C THR A 270 -2.24 28.81 21.47
N GLY A 271 -2.15 27.59 20.92
CA GLY A 271 -1.24 27.21 19.84
C GLY A 271 0.15 26.80 20.36
N SER A 272 0.76 27.59 21.25
CA SER A 272 2.07 27.28 21.85
C SER A 272 1.99 26.49 23.17
N ALA A 273 0.81 26.41 23.77
CA ALA A 273 0.52 25.66 24.98
C ALA A 273 -0.96 25.24 25.00
N ILE A 274 -1.28 24.31 25.89
CA ILE A 274 -2.64 24.10 26.36
C ILE A 274 -2.78 24.67 27.77
N LEU A 275 -3.88 25.38 27.99
CA LEU A 275 -4.34 25.80 29.30
C LEU A 275 -5.33 24.77 29.80
N VAL A 276 -5.08 24.23 30.99
CA VAL A 276 -5.90 23.18 31.57
C VAL A 276 -6.32 23.56 32.99
N THR A 277 -7.60 23.33 33.33
CA THR A 277 -8.10 23.55 34.68
C THR A 277 -8.51 22.26 35.37
N PHE A 278 -8.16 22.18 36.66
CA PHE A 278 -8.52 21.06 37.53
C PHE A 278 -9.26 21.56 38.76
N ASN A 279 -10.40 20.94 39.05
CA ASN A 279 -11.07 21.03 40.34
C ASN A 279 -10.45 20.00 41.29
N ASN A 280 -9.44 20.42 42.05
CA ASN A 280 -8.71 19.56 42.98
C ASN A 280 -9.37 19.55 44.36
N ASN A 281 -9.78 18.39 44.86
CA ASN A 281 -10.54 18.26 46.10
C ASN A 281 -10.15 17.04 46.94
N ASN A 282 -10.62 17.00 48.18
CA ASN A 282 -10.33 15.93 49.14
C ASN A 282 -11.53 15.00 49.40
N ASN A 283 -12.46 14.92 48.44
CA ASN A 283 -13.77 14.27 48.58
C ASN A 283 -14.59 14.76 49.79
N GLY A 284 -14.34 16.00 50.22
CA GLY A 284 -14.99 16.67 51.34
C GLY A 284 -15.39 18.10 50.97
N SER A 285 -15.39 19.02 51.94
CA SER A 285 -15.79 20.42 51.70
C SER A 285 -14.68 21.32 51.13
N ASN A 286 -13.47 20.80 50.95
CA ASN A 286 -12.33 21.59 50.51
C ASN A 286 -12.01 21.30 49.06
N ALA A 287 -11.97 22.35 48.24
CA ALA A 287 -11.54 22.27 46.86
C ALA A 287 -10.69 23.49 46.50
N ILE A 288 -9.79 23.32 45.54
CA ILE A 288 -8.99 24.38 44.94
C ILE A 288 -9.09 24.19 43.42
N ASN A 289 -9.41 25.27 42.72
CA ASN A 289 -9.34 25.30 41.26
C ASN A 289 -7.92 25.71 40.86
N TYR A 290 -7.29 24.91 40.02
CA TYR A 290 -5.95 25.17 39.49
C TYR A 290 -6.03 25.44 37.99
N LEU A 291 -5.27 26.42 37.52
CA LEU A 291 -5.02 26.66 36.10
C LEU A 291 -3.54 26.43 35.80
N PHE A 292 -3.26 25.47 34.93
CA PHE A 292 -1.93 25.19 34.43
C PHE A 292 -1.79 25.57 32.96
N SER A 293 -0.57 25.91 32.56
CA SER A 293 -0.14 25.93 31.17
C SER A 293 0.82 24.77 30.95
N ILE A 294 0.57 23.99 29.89
CA ILE A 294 1.43 22.89 29.47
C ILE A 294 1.91 23.21 28.05
N PRO A 295 3.23 23.40 27.84
CA PRO A 295 3.77 23.69 26.51
C PRO A 295 3.41 22.61 25.50
N THR A 296 3.07 23.01 24.28
CA THR A 296 2.99 22.09 23.15
C THR A 296 4.36 21.97 22.49
N VAL A 297 4.74 20.76 22.10
CA VAL A 297 6.00 20.46 21.42
C VAL A 297 5.75 19.88 20.02
N THR A 298 6.54 20.31 19.04
CA THR A 298 6.45 19.83 17.64
C THR A 298 7.73 19.09 17.24
N ALA A 299 7.62 18.06 16.39
CA ALA A 299 8.77 17.27 15.92
C ALA A 299 9.81 18.09 15.11
N ASP A 300 11.10 17.81 15.29
CA ASP A 300 12.20 18.46 14.56
C ASP A 300 12.54 17.78 13.20
N SER A 301 13.42 18.41 12.41
CA SER A 301 13.82 17.95 11.07
C SER A 301 14.59 16.62 11.03
N SER A 302 15.24 16.23 12.14
CA SER A 302 16.04 15.01 12.22
C SER A 302 15.15 13.75 12.33
N THR A 303 14.04 13.85 13.05
CA THR A 303 13.05 12.78 13.18
C THR A 303 12.26 12.57 11.89
N ASN A 304 11.95 13.64 11.16
CA ASN A 304 11.32 13.53 9.83
C ASN A 304 12.22 12.78 8.84
N THR A 305 13.53 13.03 8.85
CA THR A 305 14.49 12.31 7.99
C THR A 305 14.49 10.81 8.29
N LYS A 306 14.45 10.43 9.58
CA LYS A 306 14.39 9.03 10.02
C LYS A 306 13.05 8.35 9.68
N LEU A 307 11.94 9.08 9.76
CA LEU A 307 10.63 8.60 9.32
C LEU A 307 10.60 8.37 7.80
N ASP A 308 11.21 9.25 7.03
CA ASP A 308 11.35 9.09 5.58
C ASP A 308 12.21 7.86 5.24
N ASP A 309 13.32 7.65 5.96
CA ASP A 309 14.13 6.42 5.85
C ASP A 309 13.33 5.16 6.18
N LEU A 310 12.56 5.17 7.28
CA LEU A 310 11.70 4.08 7.67
C LEU A 310 10.63 3.78 6.62
N ASN A 311 9.96 4.81 6.09
CA ASN A 311 8.93 4.67 5.07
C ASN A 311 9.50 4.16 3.75
N ARG A 312 10.69 4.64 3.34
CA ARG A 312 11.44 4.07 2.21
C ARG A 312 11.73 2.60 2.43
N LEU A 313 12.30 2.23 3.58
CA LEU A 313 12.64 0.84 3.91
C LEU A 313 11.41 -0.06 4.04
N LYS A 314 10.27 0.47 4.49
CA LYS A 314 8.99 -0.25 4.53
C LYS A 314 8.50 -0.62 3.13
N LYS A 315 8.62 0.32 2.18
CA LYS A 315 8.36 0.05 0.76
C LYS A 315 9.35 -0.98 0.23
N SER A 316 10.65 -0.80 0.50
CA SER A 316 11.70 -1.75 0.13
C SER A 316 11.44 -3.16 0.65
N LEU A 317 10.92 -3.29 1.88
CA LEU A 317 10.58 -4.57 2.49
C LEU A 317 9.40 -5.24 1.79
N ALA A 318 8.36 -4.49 1.43
CA ALA A 318 7.22 -5.01 0.67
C ALA A 318 7.66 -5.50 -0.73
N ASP A 319 8.56 -4.76 -1.38
CA ASP A 319 9.12 -5.12 -2.69
C ASP A 319 10.03 -6.34 -2.58
N ALA A 320 10.92 -6.40 -1.58
CA ALA A 320 11.77 -7.54 -1.29
C ALA A 320 10.95 -8.81 -0.97
N GLN A 321 9.86 -8.68 -0.19
CA GLN A 321 8.95 -9.77 0.13
C GLN A 321 8.22 -10.28 -1.12
N SER A 322 7.80 -9.37 -2.00
CA SER A 322 7.19 -9.70 -3.29
C SER A 322 8.18 -10.42 -4.21
N ALA A 323 9.41 -9.94 -4.29
CA ALA A 323 10.50 -10.57 -5.04
C ALA A 323 10.83 -11.97 -4.50
N TYR A 324 10.96 -12.14 -3.19
CA TYR A 324 11.18 -13.44 -2.53
C TYR A 324 10.04 -14.41 -2.81
N ASN A 325 8.79 -14.01 -2.63
CA ASN A 325 7.62 -14.88 -2.88
C ASN A 325 7.57 -15.34 -4.35
N SER A 326 7.91 -14.44 -5.27
CA SER A 326 8.00 -14.70 -6.70
C SER A 326 9.13 -15.68 -7.02
N ALA A 327 10.32 -15.48 -6.45
CA ALA A 327 11.48 -16.36 -6.63
C ALA A 327 11.26 -17.75 -6.00
N LYS A 328 10.65 -17.81 -4.81
CA LYS A 328 10.24 -19.04 -4.11
C LYS A 328 9.25 -19.85 -4.94
N SER A 329 8.24 -19.20 -5.52
CA SER A 329 7.27 -19.88 -6.39
C SER A 329 7.95 -20.52 -7.61
N ASP A 330 8.88 -19.81 -8.25
CA ASP A 330 9.60 -20.33 -9.41
C ASP A 330 10.56 -21.45 -9.03
N TYR A 331 11.25 -21.33 -7.90
CA TYR A 331 12.11 -22.40 -7.37
C TYR A 331 11.32 -23.68 -7.06
N GLN A 332 10.15 -23.56 -6.42
CA GLN A 332 9.27 -24.70 -6.15
C GLN A 332 8.78 -25.37 -7.44
N LYS A 333 8.34 -24.58 -8.44
CA LYS A 333 7.92 -25.12 -9.76
C LYS A 333 9.07 -25.84 -10.46
N TYR A 334 10.28 -25.27 -10.40
CA TYR A 334 11.47 -25.89 -10.97
C TYR A 334 11.81 -27.21 -10.29
N GLN A 335 11.84 -27.24 -8.95
CA GLN A 335 12.11 -28.46 -8.17
C GLN A 335 11.11 -29.58 -8.48
N GLN A 336 9.82 -29.26 -8.53
CA GLN A 336 8.77 -30.24 -8.86
C GLN A 336 8.95 -30.82 -10.26
N THR A 337 9.29 -29.97 -11.24
CA THR A 337 9.54 -30.40 -12.63
C THR A 337 10.79 -31.27 -12.73
N ALA A 338 11.88 -30.90 -12.06
CA ALA A 338 13.12 -31.66 -12.03
C ALA A 338 12.95 -33.05 -11.38
N GLN A 339 12.24 -33.12 -10.25
CA GLN A 339 11.94 -34.39 -9.56
C GLN A 339 11.07 -35.32 -10.41
N ALA A 340 10.05 -34.78 -11.08
CA ALA A 340 9.19 -35.55 -11.99
C ALA A 340 9.99 -36.14 -13.16
N VAL A 341 10.88 -35.34 -13.77
CA VAL A 341 11.74 -35.80 -14.88
C VAL A 341 12.70 -36.90 -14.42
N THR A 342 13.36 -36.75 -13.27
CA THR A 342 14.27 -37.77 -12.73
C THR A 342 13.55 -39.08 -12.42
N LYS A 343 12.41 -39.00 -11.72
CA LYS A 343 11.56 -40.15 -11.37
C LYS A 343 11.07 -40.90 -12.60
N ASP A 344 10.55 -40.18 -13.59
CA ASP A 344 10.01 -40.80 -14.80
C ASP A 344 11.13 -41.31 -15.73
N THR A 345 12.31 -40.69 -15.71
CA THR A 345 13.51 -41.22 -16.41
C THR A 345 13.95 -42.56 -15.82
N ALA A 346 13.97 -42.68 -14.49
CA ALA A 346 14.28 -43.95 -13.81
C ALA A 346 13.25 -45.05 -14.14
N LYS A 347 11.95 -44.69 -14.21
CA LYS A 347 10.88 -45.62 -14.61
C LYS A 347 11.00 -46.06 -16.07
N VAL A 348 11.41 -45.18 -16.98
CA VAL A 348 11.69 -45.56 -18.37
C VAL A 348 12.87 -46.54 -18.40
N LYS A 349 13.96 -46.26 -17.68
CA LYS A 349 15.14 -47.15 -17.61
C LYS A 349 14.78 -48.54 -17.09
N SER A 350 13.97 -48.64 -16.03
CA SER A 350 13.54 -49.93 -15.48
C SER A 350 12.58 -50.69 -16.42
N ALA A 351 11.62 -49.98 -17.04
CA ALA A 351 10.71 -50.58 -18.01
C ALA A 351 11.44 -51.08 -19.27
N THR A 352 12.42 -50.32 -19.79
CA THR A 352 13.26 -50.76 -20.91
C THR A 352 14.09 -51.99 -20.54
N LYS A 353 14.68 -52.05 -19.34
CA LYS A 353 15.36 -53.28 -18.86
C LYS A 353 14.43 -54.48 -18.82
N ALA A 354 13.19 -54.31 -18.35
CA ALA A 354 12.20 -55.38 -18.30
C ALA A 354 11.81 -55.88 -19.71
N VAL A 355 11.67 -54.98 -20.68
CA VAL A 355 11.46 -55.35 -22.09
C VAL A 355 12.64 -56.14 -22.63
N THR A 356 13.87 -55.68 -22.43
CA THR A 356 15.09 -56.40 -22.86
C THR A 356 15.18 -57.79 -22.24
N ALA A 357 14.89 -57.93 -20.94
CA ALA A 357 14.91 -59.22 -20.26
C ALA A 357 13.81 -60.17 -20.77
N ALA A 358 12.58 -59.68 -20.95
CA ALA A 358 11.49 -60.47 -21.51
C ALA A 358 11.77 -60.89 -22.96
N GLN A 359 12.35 -60.00 -23.77
CA GLN A 359 12.74 -60.27 -25.15
C GLN A 359 13.83 -61.34 -25.22
N LYS A 360 14.85 -61.28 -24.34
CA LYS A 360 15.88 -62.33 -24.24
C LYS A 360 15.28 -63.71 -23.95
N LYS A 361 14.32 -63.80 -23.02
CA LYS A 361 13.62 -65.07 -22.70
C LYS A 361 12.87 -65.62 -23.92
N VAL A 362 12.10 -64.77 -24.61
CA VAL A 362 11.38 -65.14 -25.85
C VAL A 362 12.35 -65.64 -26.92
N THR A 363 13.46 -64.93 -27.15
CA THR A 363 14.47 -65.33 -28.14
C THR A 363 15.12 -66.67 -27.78
N ALA A 364 15.46 -66.89 -26.51
CA ALA A 364 16.04 -68.14 -26.05
C ALA A 364 15.07 -69.32 -26.20
N THR A 365 13.80 -69.16 -25.82
CA THR A 365 12.77 -70.20 -25.97
C THR A 365 12.47 -70.47 -27.45
N ASN A 366 12.44 -69.45 -28.32
CA ASN A 366 12.34 -69.65 -29.77
C ASN A 366 13.52 -70.46 -30.33
N LYS A 367 14.76 -70.15 -29.94
CA LYS A 367 15.95 -70.91 -30.38
C LYS A 367 15.85 -72.38 -29.95
N LYS A 368 15.41 -72.63 -28.70
CA LYS A 368 15.16 -73.98 -28.19
C LYS A 368 14.06 -74.70 -28.98
N LEU A 369 12.97 -74.00 -29.31
CA LEU A 369 11.87 -74.55 -30.09
C LEU A 369 12.33 -74.94 -31.51
N THR A 370 13.15 -74.11 -32.17
CA THR A 370 13.72 -74.42 -33.49
C THR A 370 14.60 -75.68 -33.43
N ALA A 371 15.44 -75.82 -32.41
CA ALA A 371 16.27 -77.01 -32.22
C ALA A 371 15.40 -78.27 -31.99
N LEU A 372 14.42 -78.20 -31.09
CA LEU A 372 13.49 -79.31 -30.81
C LEU A 372 12.68 -79.71 -32.04
N LYS A 373 12.21 -78.76 -32.85
CA LYS A 373 11.47 -79.04 -34.10
C LYS A 373 12.37 -79.71 -35.15
N LYS A 374 13.63 -79.32 -35.23
CA LYS A 374 14.62 -79.96 -36.12
C LYS A 374 14.91 -81.41 -35.71
N GLU A 375 15.02 -81.69 -34.41
CA GLU A 375 15.18 -83.06 -33.89
C GLU A 375 13.90 -83.90 -34.05
N TYR A 376 12.73 -83.32 -33.80
CA TYR A 376 11.43 -83.97 -33.95
C TYR A 376 11.19 -84.46 -35.38
N ALA A 377 11.61 -83.69 -36.39
CA ALA A 377 11.50 -84.05 -37.80
C ALA A 377 12.28 -85.33 -38.17
N LYS A 378 13.31 -85.69 -37.39
CA LYS A 378 14.17 -86.86 -37.62
C LYS A 378 13.87 -88.04 -36.68
N ALA A 379 12.95 -87.90 -35.73
CA ALA A 379 12.69 -88.89 -34.68
C ALA A 379 11.50 -89.80 -35.02
N THR A 380 11.54 -91.05 -34.54
CA THR A 380 10.47 -92.06 -34.64
C THR A 380 10.14 -92.67 -33.27
N GLY A 381 9.02 -93.39 -33.17
CA GLY A 381 8.63 -94.13 -31.96
C GLY A 381 8.49 -93.29 -30.68
N SER A 382 8.98 -93.83 -29.56
CA SER A 382 8.90 -93.23 -28.21
C SER A 382 9.62 -91.88 -28.11
N LYS A 383 10.77 -91.71 -28.78
CA LYS A 383 11.54 -90.46 -28.82
C LYS A 383 10.75 -89.32 -29.48
N LYS A 384 10.00 -89.62 -30.55
CA LYS A 384 9.12 -88.65 -31.22
C LYS A 384 7.99 -88.16 -30.30
N LYS A 385 7.37 -89.07 -29.53
CA LYS A 385 6.31 -88.74 -28.55
C LYS A 385 6.83 -87.88 -27.40
N ALA A 386 8.05 -88.14 -26.92
CA ALA A 386 8.72 -87.32 -25.91
C ALA A 386 9.04 -85.90 -26.42
N LEU A 387 9.60 -85.78 -27.63
CA LEU A 387 9.89 -84.48 -28.26
C LEU A 387 8.61 -83.67 -28.53
N ALA A 388 7.49 -84.31 -28.92
CA ALA A 388 6.20 -83.63 -29.06
C ALA A 388 5.73 -82.99 -27.74
N LYS A 389 5.88 -83.70 -26.60
CA LYS A 389 5.54 -83.18 -25.27
C LYS A 389 6.44 -82.01 -24.86
N GLN A 390 7.73 -82.09 -25.18
CA GLN A 390 8.69 -80.99 -24.94
C GLN A 390 8.40 -79.76 -25.80
N ILE A 391 8.02 -79.95 -27.07
CA ILE A 391 7.58 -78.87 -27.97
C ILE A 391 6.33 -78.20 -27.42
N ALA A 392 5.29 -78.96 -27.05
CA ALA A 392 4.06 -78.42 -26.49
C ALA A 392 4.30 -77.62 -25.20
N ALA A 393 5.19 -78.10 -24.32
CA ALA A 393 5.58 -77.39 -23.11
C ALA A 393 6.37 -76.10 -23.40
N ALA A 394 7.27 -76.13 -24.39
CA ALA A 394 8.01 -74.97 -24.85
C ALA A 394 7.10 -73.93 -25.52
N GLU A 395 6.10 -74.35 -26.29
CA GLU A 395 5.10 -73.48 -26.92
C GLU A 395 4.20 -72.81 -25.89
N LYS A 396 3.75 -73.55 -24.86
CA LYS A 396 3.02 -72.96 -23.72
C LYS A 396 3.86 -71.93 -22.96
N THR A 397 5.14 -72.24 -22.75
CA THR A 397 6.10 -71.30 -22.12
C THR A 397 6.31 -70.06 -22.98
N LEU A 398 6.47 -70.22 -24.29
CA LEU A 398 6.63 -69.13 -25.24
C LEU A 398 5.39 -68.22 -25.27
N ALA A 399 4.18 -68.78 -25.23
CA ALA A 399 2.95 -68.02 -25.17
C ALA A 399 2.87 -67.14 -23.91
N SER A 400 3.23 -67.69 -22.75
CA SER A 400 3.32 -66.95 -21.49
C SER A 400 4.37 -65.82 -21.55
N GLN A 401 5.57 -66.12 -22.06
CA GLN A 401 6.63 -65.12 -22.22
C GLN A 401 6.28 -64.01 -23.21
N LYS A 402 5.59 -64.32 -24.32
CA LYS A 402 5.08 -63.33 -25.28
C LYS A 402 4.03 -62.41 -24.64
N LYS A 403 3.14 -62.95 -23.79
CA LYS A 403 2.21 -62.14 -22.99
C LYS A 403 2.97 -61.21 -22.02
N ALA A 404 3.98 -61.73 -21.33
CA ALA A 404 4.83 -60.94 -20.44
C ALA A 404 5.60 -59.82 -21.18
N LEU A 405 6.16 -60.11 -22.35
CA LEU A 405 6.82 -59.13 -23.22
C LEU A 405 5.84 -58.03 -23.68
N THR A 406 4.62 -58.41 -24.06
CA THR A 406 3.57 -57.46 -24.47
C THR A 406 3.20 -56.53 -23.31
N LYS A 407 3.04 -57.08 -22.09
CA LYS A 407 2.81 -56.29 -20.88
C LYS A 407 3.97 -55.34 -20.59
N ALA A 408 5.22 -55.81 -20.70
CA ALA A 408 6.41 -54.99 -20.50
C ALA A 408 6.50 -53.82 -21.51
N LYS A 409 6.21 -54.08 -22.80
CA LYS A 409 6.17 -53.05 -23.86
C LYS A 409 5.08 -52.00 -23.61
N LYS A 410 3.90 -52.41 -23.13
CA LYS A 410 2.82 -51.49 -22.74
C LYS A 410 3.23 -50.59 -21.57
N THR A 411 3.90 -51.16 -20.57
CA THR A 411 4.45 -50.40 -19.43
C THR A 411 5.52 -49.41 -19.88
N GLU A 412 6.44 -49.82 -20.76
CA GLU A 412 7.49 -48.95 -21.31
C GLU A 412 6.89 -47.77 -22.11
N THR A 413 5.90 -48.04 -22.96
CA THR A 413 5.19 -47.01 -23.74
C THR A 413 4.50 -46.00 -22.81
N SER A 414 3.86 -46.48 -21.75
CA SER A 414 3.21 -45.63 -20.75
C SER A 414 4.22 -44.78 -19.97
N ALA A 415 5.37 -45.36 -19.58
CA ALA A 415 6.46 -44.64 -18.92
C ALA A 415 7.08 -43.58 -19.84
N LYS A 416 7.32 -43.89 -21.12
CA LYS A 416 7.80 -42.94 -22.13
C LYS A 416 6.82 -41.80 -22.37
N SER A 417 5.52 -42.09 -22.41
CA SER A 417 4.47 -41.07 -22.52
C SER A 417 4.46 -40.12 -21.32
N LYS A 418 4.53 -40.66 -20.09
CA LYS A 418 4.64 -39.85 -18.85
C LYS A 418 5.89 -38.98 -18.83
N LEU A 419 7.05 -39.54 -19.17
CA LEU A 419 8.30 -38.78 -19.31
C LEU A 419 8.17 -37.67 -20.37
N SER A 420 7.50 -37.94 -21.51
CA SER A 420 7.26 -36.93 -22.53
C SER A 420 6.36 -35.79 -22.04
N LYS A 421 5.36 -36.09 -21.21
CA LYS A 421 4.47 -35.08 -20.59
C LYS A 421 5.23 -34.27 -19.53
N ALA A 422 6.04 -34.90 -18.69
CA ALA A 422 6.94 -34.23 -17.75
C ALA A 422 7.98 -33.36 -18.49
N LYS A 423 8.49 -33.81 -19.65
CA LYS A 423 9.37 -33.03 -20.52
C LYS A 423 8.67 -31.92 -21.32
N LYS A 424 7.37 -32.03 -21.59
CA LYS A 424 6.54 -30.93 -22.17
C LYS A 424 6.10 -29.91 -21.11
N ALA A 425 6.04 -30.33 -19.85
CA ALA A 425 5.95 -29.44 -18.70
C ALA A 425 7.28 -28.71 -18.44
N LYS A 426 8.40 -29.24 -18.95
CA LYS A 426 9.61 -28.45 -19.20
C LYS A 426 9.35 -27.56 -20.44
N PRO A 427 9.59 -26.25 -20.37
CA PRO A 427 9.31 -25.36 -21.49
C PRO A 427 10.13 -25.72 -22.75
N SER A 428 9.65 -25.38 -23.95
CA SER A 428 10.44 -25.44 -25.20
C SER A 428 11.72 -24.59 -25.07
N LEU A 429 12.73 -24.74 -25.93
CA LEU A 429 13.95 -23.89 -25.85
C LEU A 429 13.61 -22.38 -25.82
N ALA A 430 12.59 -21.96 -26.57
CA ALA A 430 12.09 -20.58 -26.54
C ALA A 430 11.46 -20.24 -25.17
N ALA A 431 10.65 -21.13 -24.62
CA ALA A 431 10.05 -20.92 -23.31
C ALA A 431 11.06 -21.08 -22.15
N GLU A 432 12.15 -21.83 -22.31
CA GLU A 432 13.28 -21.90 -21.39
C GLU A 432 14.03 -20.56 -21.40
N LYS A 433 14.28 -19.98 -22.58
CA LYS A 433 14.85 -18.63 -22.69
C LYS A 433 13.94 -17.57 -22.08
N LEU A 434 12.62 -17.64 -22.30
CA LEU A 434 11.64 -16.74 -21.66
C LEU A 434 11.64 -16.88 -20.14
N LEU A 435 11.68 -18.12 -19.63
CA LEU A 435 11.73 -18.38 -18.20
C LEU A 435 13.07 -17.91 -17.60
N GLN A 436 14.19 -18.21 -18.25
CA GLN A 436 15.52 -17.77 -17.84
C GLN A 436 15.61 -16.25 -17.81
N ARG A 437 15.07 -15.56 -18.82
CA ARG A 437 14.93 -14.10 -18.85
C ARG A 437 14.10 -13.59 -17.68
N ALA A 438 12.93 -14.20 -17.43
CA ALA A 438 12.08 -13.80 -16.32
C ALA A 438 12.80 -13.98 -14.97
N ILE A 439 13.57 -15.06 -14.79
CA ILE A 439 14.37 -15.29 -13.58
C ILE A 439 15.51 -14.28 -13.47
N LEU A 440 16.22 -14.00 -14.56
CA LEU A 440 17.30 -13.01 -14.57
C LEU A 440 16.79 -11.60 -14.27
N LYS A 441 15.64 -11.19 -14.82
CA LYS A 441 15.01 -9.91 -14.49
C LYS A 441 14.65 -9.81 -13.01
N LYS A 442 14.17 -10.90 -12.40
CA LYS A 442 13.94 -10.94 -10.94
C LYS A 442 15.23 -10.83 -10.14
N ALA A 443 16.30 -11.51 -10.59
CA ALA A 443 17.61 -11.41 -9.95
C ALA A 443 18.22 -10.01 -10.07
N ILE A 444 18.03 -9.35 -11.22
CA ILE A 444 18.44 -7.96 -11.45
C ILE A 444 17.66 -7.02 -10.55
N SER A 445 16.34 -7.13 -10.50
CA SER A 445 15.51 -6.32 -9.60
C SER A 445 15.99 -6.47 -8.15
N ALA A 446 16.29 -7.70 -7.71
CA ALA A 446 16.85 -7.95 -6.39
C ALA A 446 18.23 -7.25 -6.21
N ALA A 447 19.12 -7.33 -7.19
CA ALA A 447 20.42 -6.67 -7.15
C ALA A 447 20.33 -5.14 -7.12
N VAL A 448 19.41 -4.55 -7.90
CA VAL A 448 19.11 -3.12 -7.89
C VAL A 448 18.60 -2.70 -6.51
N MET A 449 17.68 -3.47 -5.90
CA MET A 449 17.20 -3.19 -4.54
C MET A 449 18.36 -3.17 -3.52
N ALA A 450 19.32 -4.08 -3.66
CA ALA A 450 20.50 -4.12 -2.79
C ALA A 450 21.43 -2.92 -3.01
N GLU A 451 21.72 -2.55 -4.27
CA GLU A 451 22.59 -1.43 -4.61
C GLU A 451 22.00 -0.07 -4.17
N THR A 452 20.67 0.06 -4.21
CA THR A 452 19.96 1.33 -3.99
C THR A 452 19.45 1.51 -2.57
N GLY A 453 19.50 0.46 -1.74
CA GLY A 453 18.76 0.40 -0.49
C GLY A 453 17.23 0.47 -0.68
N GLY A 454 16.76 0.20 -1.90
CA GLY A 454 15.35 0.34 -2.32
C GLY A 454 14.84 1.77 -2.41
N LYS A 455 15.74 2.75 -2.58
CA LYS A 455 15.36 4.09 -3.02
C LYS A 455 14.70 4.02 -4.40
N ASP A 456 13.68 4.83 -4.62
CA ASP A 456 13.10 5.05 -5.96
C ASP A 456 14.12 5.81 -6.81
N VAL A 457 14.98 5.07 -7.49
CA VAL A 457 15.98 5.60 -8.41
C VAL A 457 15.73 5.07 -9.80
N THR A 458 16.20 5.81 -10.78
CA THR A 458 16.09 5.43 -12.18
C THR A 458 17.17 4.42 -12.52
N TRP A 459 16.82 3.37 -13.25
CA TRP A 459 17.76 2.33 -13.65
C TRP A 459 17.33 1.69 -14.97
N ILE A 460 18.32 1.12 -15.65
CA ILE A 460 18.13 0.47 -16.94
C ILE A 460 18.63 -0.97 -16.91
N THR A 461 18.01 -1.83 -17.71
CA THR A 461 18.44 -3.21 -17.91
C THR A 461 18.14 -3.67 -19.35
N PRO A 462 18.98 -4.50 -19.98
CA PRO A 462 18.65 -5.08 -21.27
C PRO A 462 17.38 -5.92 -21.19
N PHE A 463 16.53 -5.83 -22.21
CA PHE A 463 15.30 -6.62 -22.28
C PHE A 463 15.59 -8.13 -22.21
N ASN A 464 16.72 -8.57 -22.77
CA ASN A 464 17.26 -9.93 -22.65
C ASN A 464 18.60 -9.91 -21.88
N PRO A 465 18.59 -9.86 -20.54
CA PRO A 465 19.81 -9.74 -19.75
C PRO A 465 20.66 -11.01 -19.85
N GLY A 466 21.98 -10.83 -19.88
CA GLY A 466 22.95 -11.94 -19.93
C GLY A 466 23.29 -12.50 -18.55
N SER A 467 23.15 -11.69 -17.50
CA SER A 467 23.49 -12.04 -16.12
C SER A 467 22.72 -11.18 -15.11
N LYS A 468 22.89 -11.47 -13.81
CA LYS A 468 22.26 -10.68 -12.74
C LYS A 468 22.84 -9.27 -12.60
N GLU A 469 24.04 -9.06 -13.14
CA GLU A 469 24.75 -7.76 -13.20
C GLU A 469 24.36 -6.96 -14.45
N SER A 470 23.41 -7.44 -15.27
CA SER A 470 22.96 -6.73 -16.47
C SER A 470 22.00 -5.58 -16.13
N TYR A 471 22.44 -4.65 -15.29
CA TYR A 471 21.74 -3.41 -14.98
C TYR A 471 22.71 -2.26 -14.75
N ALA A 472 22.18 -1.04 -14.76
CA ALA A 472 22.87 0.16 -14.31
C ALA A 472 21.86 1.06 -13.58
N VAL A 473 22.21 1.45 -12.36
CA VAL A 473 21.50 2.49 -11.60
C VAL A 473 22.01 3.84 -12.06
N LEU A 474 21.07 4.72 -12.41
CA LEU A 474 21.32 6.08 -12.82
C LEU A 474 20.91 6.97 -11.64
N TRP A 475 21.79 7.85 -11.19
CA TRP A 475 21.46 8.86 -10.19
C TRP A 475 21.24 10.18 -10.93
N PRO A 476 20.01 10.46 -11.41
CA PRO A 476 19.73 11.62 -12.23
C PRO A 476 19.73 12.90 -11.41
N ASP A 477 20.39 13.93 -11.92
CA ASP A 477 20.18 15.33 -11.55
C ASP A 477 19.02 15.95 -12.35
N SER A 478 18.69 15.35 -13.51
CA SER A 478 17.60 15.75 -14.41
C SER A 478 17.01 14.56 -15.17
N GLU A 479 15.70 14.63 -15.41
CA GLU A 479 14.95 13.70 -16.26
C GLU A 479 13.99 14.48 -17.17
N ASP A 480 14.43 14.77 -18.39
CA ASP A 480 13.68 15.59 -19.33
C ASP A 480 12.96 14.70 -20.34
N PHE A 481 11.66 14.51 -20.12
CA PHE A 481 10.79 13.85 -21.10
C PHE A 481 10.46 14.79 -22.26
N SER A 482 10.61 14.29 -23.47
CA SER A 482 10.27 14.99 -24.69
C SER A 482 9.41 14.10 -25.59
N GLU A 483 8.32 14.66 -26.09
CA GLU A 483 7.53 14.07 -27.17
C GLU A 483 7.49 15.06 -28.32
N THR A 484 7.82 14.61 -29.52
CA THR A 484 7.73 15.42 -30.72
C THR A 484 6.41 15.13 -31.43
N VAL A 485 5.78 16.15 -32.01
CA VAL A 485 4.63 15.96 -32.91
C VAL A 485 5.02 16.54 -34.26
N ASN A 486 5.10 15.68 -35.27
CA ASN A 486 5.45 16.11 -36.62
C ASN A 486 4.16 16.38 -37.40
N VAL A 487 4.05 17.58 -37.97
CA VAL A 487 3.03 17.92 -38.97
C VAL A 487 3.65 17.68 -40.34
N ASN A 488 2.91 17.08 -41.28
CA ASN A 488 3.41 16.96 -42.65
C ASN A 488 3.69 18.36 -43.25
N GLU A 489 4.82 18.53 -43.93
CA GLU A 489 5.18 19.82 -44.57
C GLU A 489 4.41 20.08 -45.88
N THR A 490 3.49 19.19 -46.27
CA THR A 490 2.73 19.25 -47.52
C THR A 490 1.41 19.98 -47.35
N ALA A 491 0.98 20.72 -48.39
CA ALA A 491 -0.27 21.48 -48.36
C ALA A 491 -1.49 20.62 -47.99
N VAL A 492 -2.24 21.06 -46.97
CA VAL A 492 -3.45 20.39 -46.47
C VAL A 492 -4.69 21.17 -46.90
N ILE A 493 -5.78 20.46 -47.24
CA ILE A 493 -7.06 21.08 -47.62
C ILE A 493 -7.61 21.90 -46.44
N LYS A 494 -7.95 23.17 -46.70
CA LYS A 494 -8.56 24.09 -45.73
C LYS A 494 -9.77 23.42 -45.05
N HIS A 495 -9.86 23.48 -43.73
CA HIS A 495 -10.86 22.82 -42.87
C HIS A 495 -10.66 21.31 -42.59
N THR A 496 -9.52 20.72 -42.97
CA THR A 496 -9.14 19.38 -42.49
C THR A 496 -8.71 19.45 -41.02
N PRO A 497 -9.23 18.59 -40.12
CA PRO A 497 -8.78 18.55 -38.73
C PRO A 497 -7.28 18.21 -38.65
N ILE A 498 -6.49 19.05 -37.97
CA ILE A 498 -5.02 18.95 -37.89
C ILE A 498 -4.56 17.58 -37.35
N ASN A 499 -5.32 16.96 -36.45
CA ASN A 499 -5.03 15.64 -35.90
C ASN A 499 -5.08 14.48 -36.94
N THR A 500 -5.56 14.74 -38.16
CA THR A 500 -5.55 13.76 -39.27
C THR A 500 -4.31 13.85 -40.16
N VAL A 501 -3.49 14.89 -39.97
CA VAL A 501 -2.25 15.16 -40.72
C VAL A 501 -1.01 15.30 -39.83
N THR A 502 -1.18 15.16 -38.51
CA THR A 502 -0.10 15.04 -37.52
C THR A 502 0.24 13.58 -37.27
N GLN A 503 1.53 13.25 -37.18
CA GLN A 503 2.02 11.99 -36.64
C GLN A 503 2.69 12.25 -35.29
N ALA A 504 2.33 11.47 -34.27
CA ALA A 504 3.11 11.44 -33.04
C ALA A 504 4.53 11.00 -33.38
N GLY A 505 5.50 11.85 -33.04
CA GLY A 505 6.91 11.60 -33.23
C GLY A 505 7.44 10.64 -32.17
N THR A 506 8.75 10.61 -32.04
CA THR A 506 9.43 9.73 -31.10
C THR A 506 9.30 10.26 -29.67
N GLU A 507 8.84 9.42 -28.75
CA GLU A 507 9.01 9.66 -27.31
C GLU A 507 10.46 9.38 -26.91
N SER A 508 11.12 10.37 -26.30
CA SER A 508 12.47 10.23 -25.76
C SER A 508 12.58 10.85 -24.38
N ILE A 509 13.53 10.37 -23.60
CA ILE A 509 13.89 10.92 -22.29
C ILE A 509 15.40 11.12 -22.23
N ALA A 510 15.82 12.34 -21.91
CA ALA A 510 17.20 12.67 -21.61
C ALA A 510 17.41 12.57 -20.09
N ILE A 511 18.42 11.82 -19.68
CA ILE A 511 18.77 11.58 -18.29
C ILE A 511 20.18 12.08 -18.10
N GLY A 512 20.34 13.17 -17.34
CA GLY A 512 21.64 13.70 -16.92
C GLY A 512 21.89 13.36 -15.46
N GLY A 513 23.08 12.86 -15.13
CA GLY A 513 23.47 12.57 -13.76
C GLY A 513 24.80 11.81 -13.66
N ALA A 514 24.87 10.81 -12.78
CA ALA A 514 26.07 10.00 -12.60
C ALA A 514 25.81 8.52 -12.32
N LEU A 515 26.81 7.69 -12.65
CA LEU A 515 26.97 6.35 -12.10
C LEU A 515 27.78 6.47 -10.80
N ILE A 516 27.24 5.97 -9.68
CA ILE A 516 27.89 6.08 -8.36
C ILE A 516 28.48 4.72 -7.94
N GLY A 517 29.61 4.76 -7.25
CA GLY A 517 30.32 3.61 -6.70
C GLY A 517 30.92 3.90 -5.33
N GLU A 518 31.58 2.89 -4.75
CA GLU A 518 32.30 3.05 -3.49
C GLU A 518 33.56 3.91 -3.70
N VAL A 519 33.92 4.71 -2.68
CA VAL A 519 35.10 5.58 -2.70
C VAL A 519 36.35 4.72 -2.94
N GLY A 520 37.10 5.04 -4.01
CA GLY A 520 38.34 4.34 -4.36
C GLY A 520 38.17 3.09 -5.25
N ASP A 521 36.94 2.72 -5.64
CA ASP A 521 36.69 1.60 -6.58
C ASP A 521 36.39 2.07 -8.02
N VAL A 522 37.30 2.92 -8.53
CA VAL A 522 37.28 3.42 -9.92
C VAL A 522 37.18 2.29 -10.96
N PRO A 523 37.88 1.13 -10.82
CA PRO A 523 37.77 0.03 -11.80
C PRO A 523 36.35 -0.55 -11.93
N THR A 524 35.58 -0.65 -10.85
CA THR A 524 34.20 -1.13 -10.91
C THR A 524 33.27 -0.11 -11.57
N LEU A 525 33.46 1.18 -11.29
CA LEU A 525 32.73 2.28 -11.93
C LEU A 525 32.96 2.31 -13.44
N VAL A 526 34.22 2.17 -13.88
CA VAL A 526 34.56 2.05 -15.30
C VAL A 526 33.86 0.85 -15.94
N LYS A 527 33.79 -0.30 -15.25
CA LYS A 527 33.04 -1.48 -15.75
C LYS A 527 31.54 -1.24 -15.87
N LYS A 528 30.93 -0.46 -14.96
CA LYS A 528 29.51 -0.07 -15.06
C LYS A 528 29.28 0.81 -16.29
N PHE A 529 30.10 1.84 -16.48
CA PHE A 529 30.03 2.72 -17.66
C PHE A 529 30.20 1.93 -18.97
N GLU A 530 31.26 1.12 -19.08
CA GLU A 530 31.55 0.31 -20.27
C GLU A 530 30.42 -0.67 -20.60
N ARG A 531 29.66 -1.12 -19.59
CA ARG A 531 28.49 -1.96 -19.80
C ARG A 531 27.36 -1.20 -20.47
N VAL A 532 27.02 0.00 -19.98
CA VAL A 532 25.99 0.87 -20.55
C VAL A 532 26.38 1.32 -21.95
N ARG A 533 27.64 1.73 -22.13
CA ARG A 533 28.22 2.08 -23.43
C ARG A 533 28.07 0.95 -24.43
N LYS A 534 28.39 -0.29 -24.05
CA LYS A 534 28.18 -1.46 -24.93
C LYS A 534 26.72 -1.69 -25.29
N TRP A 535 25.77 -1.39 -24.40
CA TRP A 535 24.35 -1.48 -24.75
C TRP A 535 23.96 -0.43 -25.79
N ALA A 536 24.48 0.79 -25.66
CA ALA A 536 24.29 1.85 -26.65
C ALA A 536 24.92 1.49 -28.02
N GLU A 537 26.21 1.11 -28.03
CA GLU A 537 26.95 0.75 -29.25
C GLU A 537 26.31 -0.41 -30.02
N ASN A 538 25.73 -1.38 -29.30
CA ASN A 538 25.05 -2.53 -29.91
C ASN A 538 23.57 -2.27 -30.22
N THR A 539 23.04 -1.07 -29.95
CA THR A 539 21.61 -0.77 -30.03
C THR A 539 20.77 -1.82 -29.31
N ALA A 540 21.27 -2.26 -28.14
CA ALA A 540 20.62 -3.27 -27.34
C ALA A 540 19.28 -2.71 -26.86
N GLU A 541 18.23 -3.51 -26.99
CA GLU A 541 16.93 -3.20 -26.43
C GLU A 541 17.04 -3.18 -24.90
N VAL A 542 16.67 -2.06 -24.28
CA VAL A 542 16.70 -1.83 -22.84
C VAL A 542 15.33 -1.44 -22.32
N GLU A 543 15.09 -1.79 -21.05
CA GLU A 543 13.97 -1.33 -20.25
C GLU A 543 14.46 -0.19 -19.36
N LEU A 544 13.70 0.92 -19.34
CA LEU A 544 13.87 2.02 -18.40
C LEU A 544 12.85 1.86 -17.27
N HIS A 545 13.35 1.91 -16.04
CA HIS A 545 12.57 1.89 -14.82
C HIS A 545 12.88 3.17 -14.03
N GLY A 546 11.85 3.93 -13.67
CA GLY A 546 11.97 5.24 -13.02
C GLY A 546 10.59 5.90 -12.93
N GLN A 547 10.55 7.21 -12.66
CA GLN A 547 9.28 7.96 -12.68
C GLN A 547 8.59 7.86 -14.04
N THR A 548 9.38 7.97 -15.11
CA THR A 548 8.98 7.61 -16.47
C THR A 548 9.61 6.26 -16.83
N SER A 549 8.81 5.33 -17.32
CA SER A 549 9.26 3.97 -17.62
C SER A 549 8.98 3.58 -19.06
N PHE A 550 9.99 3.02 -19.74
CA PHE A 550 9.87 2.46 -21.09
C PHE A 550 10.13 0.96 -21.05
N ALA A 551 9.12 0.17 -21.41
CA ALA A 551 9.27 -1.30 -21.51
C ALA A 551 10.19 -1.73 -22.67
N HIS A 552 10.33 -0.87 -23.69
CA HIS A 552 11.13 -1.10 -24.88
C HIS A 552 11.74 0.23 -25.29
N SER A 553 13.06 0.32 -25.24
CA SER A 553 13.81 1.52 -25.62
C SER A 553 15.22 1.16 -26.09
N ILE A 554 15.90 2.12 -26.71
CA ILE A 554 17.32 2.07 -27.04
C ILE A 554 18.01 3.31 -26.50
N ILE A 555 19.31 3.21 -26.20
CA ILE A 555 20.13 4.36 -25.86
C ILE A 555 20.56 5.00 -27.18
N SER A 556 19.96 6.14 -27.52
CA SER A 556 20.20 6.85 -28.79
C SER A 556 21.38 7.81 -28.71
N ALA A 557 21.74 8.25 -27.50
CA ALA A 557 22.93 9.06 -27.24
C ALA A 557 23.50 8.71 -25.86
N ILE A 558 24.83 8.76 -25.73
CA ILE A 558 25.56 8.60 -24.48
C ILE A 558 26.77 9.54 -24.48
N ASP A 559 26.84 10.40 -23.47
CA ASP A 559 27.94 11.33 -23.28
C ASP A 559 28.51 11.17 -21.87
N LYS A 560 29.83 11.28 -21.75
CA LYS A 560 30.56 11.31 -20.48
C LYS A 560 31.12 12.73 -20.31
N PRO A 561 30.34 13.68 -19.75
CA PRO A 561 30.84 15.04 -19.56
C PRO A 561 32.10 15.01 -18.69
N HIS A 562 33.10 15.78 -19.09
CA HIS A 562 34.38 15.86 -18.38
C HIS A 562 34.23 16.85 -17.24
N ASP A 563 34.12 16.36 -16.02
CA ASP A 563 34.33 17.14 -14.82
C ASP A 563 35.48 16.52 -14.01
N THR A 564 36.11 17.34 -13.19
CA THR A 564 37.25 17.07 -12.30
C THR A 564 37.28 15.66 -11.72
N ASP A 565 38.49 15.08 -11.59
CA ASP A 565 38.71 13.71 -11.12
C ASP A 565 37.94 13.41 -9.84
N VAL A 566 36.85 12.66 -9.99
CA VAL A 566 35.95 12.27 -8.91
C VAL A 566 36.17 10.79 -8.59
N ASP A 567 36.63 10.51 -7.38
CA ASP A 567 37.07 9.17 -6.94
C ASP A 567 35.93 8.15 -6.75
N ASN A 568 34.67 8.57 -6.85
CA ASN A 568 33.48 7.77 -6.50
C ASN A 568 32.31 7.86 -7.49
N GLN A 569 32.44 8.61 -8.59
CA GLN A 569 31.35 8.75 -9.56
C GLN A 569 31.86 8.88 -11.00
N VAL A 570 31.00 8.52 -11.96
CA VAL A 570 31.22 8.76 -13.39
C VAL A 570 30.03 9.57 -13.91
N PRO A 571 30.23 10.87 -14.22
CA PRO A 571 29.20 11.68 -14.87
C PRO A 571 28.74 11.03 -16.17
N LEU A 572 27.44 11.02 -16.40
CA LEU A 572 26.81 10.34 -17.51
C LEU A 572 25.56 11.11 -17.95
N SER A 573 25.48 11.41 -19.23
CA SER A 573 24.23 11.79 -19.88
C SER A 573 23.84 10.72 -20.89
N ILE A 574 22.58 10.25 -20.83
CA ILE A 574 22.04 9.33 -21.82
C ILE A 574 20.70 9.85 -22.35
N THR A 575 20.42 9.58 -23.62
CA THR A 575 19.07 9.74 -24.17
C THR A 575 18.51 8.37 -24.51
N LEU A 576 17.33 8.06 -23.99
CA LEU A 576 16.59 6.85 -24.33
C LEU A 576 15.44 7.20 -25.27
N GLN A 577 15.40 6.51 -26.40
CA GLN A 577 14.31 6.58 -27.37
C GLN A 577 13.40 5.37 -27.19
N LYS A 578 12.10 5.60 -27.01
CA LYS A 578 11.10 4.53 -26.94
C LYS A 578 11.01 3.79 -28.28
N VAL A 579 10.83 2.47 -28.19
CA VAL A 579 10.66 1.59 -29.35
C VAL A 579 9.31 0.89 -29.26
N ASP A 580 8.44 1.14 -30.22
CA ASP A 580 7.17 0.43 -30.36
C ASP A 580 7.30 -0.71 -31.38
N TRP A 581 7.19 -1.95 -30.89
CA TRP A 581 7.21 -3.14 -31.75
C TRP A 581 5.85 -3.38 -32.40
N ALA A 582 5.82 -3.50 -33.73
CA ALA A 582 4.67 -4.02 -34.44
C ALA A 582 4.56 -5.55 -34.28
N ASP A 583 3.36 -6.05 -34.01
CA ASP A 583 3.07 -7.49 -34.02
C ASP A 583 3.30 -8.06 -35.44
N SER A 584 4.41 -8.76 -35.66
CA SER A 584 4.69 -9.47 -36.93
C SER A 584 3.80 -10.71 -37.14
N ASN A 585 2.89 -10.98 -36.21
CA ASN A 585 1.93 -12.07 -36.29
C ASN A 585 0.81 -11.75 -37.29
N VAL A 586 1.15 -11.71 -38.58
CA VAL A 586 0.26 -12.22 -39.62
C VAL A 586 -0.02 -13.66 -39.22
N LYS A 587 -1.11 -13.88 -38.49
CA LYS A 587 -1.57 -15.22 -38.12
C LYS A 587 -1.54 -16.04 -39.39
N LYS A 588 -0.59 -16.97 -39.52
CA LYS A 588 -0.68 -18.06 -40.51
C LYS A 588 -2.04 -18.67 -40.25
N LYS A 589 -2.99 -18.38 -41.15
CA LYS A 589 -4.34 -18.91 -41.10
C LYS A 589 -4.17 -20.42 -40.91
N LYS A 590 -4.63 -20.93 -39.77
CA LYS A 590 -4.86 -22.36 -39.63
C LYS A 590 -5.65 -22.77 -40.86
N ASN A 591 -5.12 -23.74 -41.62
CA ASN A 591 -5.75 -24.28 -42.80
C ASN A 591 -7.23 -24.54 -42.50
N ALA A 592 -8.08 -23.65 -43.03
CA ALA A 592 -9.51 -23.81 -42.97
C ALA A 592 -9.82 -24.97 -43.91
N SER A 593 -10.42 -26.00 -43.33
CA SER A 593 -11.02 -27.12 -44.06
C SER A 593 -11.81 -26.58 -45.26
N LYS A 594 -11.54 -27.18 -46.43
CA LYS A 594 -12.27 -26.95 -47.67
C LYS A 594 -13.74 -27.27 -47.42
N ASN A 595 -14.62 -26.27 -47.57
CA ASN A 595 -15.96 -26.53 -48.06
C ASN A 595 -16.30 -25.56 -49.19
N LYS A 596 -16.55 -26.15 -50.36
CA LYS A 596 -16.98 -25.51 -51.60
C LYS A 596 -18.38 -24.93 -51.41
N GLY A 597 -18.55 -23.65 -51.70
CA GLY A 597 -19.85 -22.98 -51.84
C GLY A 597 -19.67 -21.74 -52.73
N LYS A 598 -20.46 -21.67 -53.80
CA LYS A 598 -20.28 -20.86 -55.01
C LYS A 598 -20.31 -19.33 -54.79
N ALA A 599 -19.58 -18.64 -55.67
CA ALA A 599 -19.41 -17.19 -55.73
C ALA A 599 -20.65 -16.43 -56.25
N LYS A 600 -20.80 -15.18 -55.79
CA LYS A 600 -21.37 -14.07 -56.57
C LYS A 600 -20.49 -12.82 -56.37
N LYS A 601 -20.03 -12.25 -57.48
CA LYS A 601 -19.24 -11.00 -57.59
C LYS A 601 -20.17 -9.78 -57.70
N LYS A 602 -19.78 -8.66 -57.06
CA LYS A 602 -19.73 -7.25 -57.56
C LYS A 602 -19.23 -6.37 -56.39
N SER A 603 -17.97 -5.93 -56.41
CA SER A 603 -17.42 -4.62 -56.86
C SER A 603 -17.79 -3.43 -55.96
N GLY A 604 -16.76 -2.77 -55.40
CA GLY A 604 -16.88 -1.48 -54.70
C GLY A 604 -15.77 -1.29 -53.66
N SER A 605 -14.72 -0.55 -54.04
CA SER A 605 -13.63 -0.09 -53.16
C SER A 605 -14.15 0.92 -52.13
N GLY A 606 -13.81 0.73 -50.86
CA GLY A 606 -14.07 1.69 -49.78
C GLY A 606 -13.31 1.29 -48.52
N HIS A 607 -12.47 2.19 -48.03
CA HIS A 607 -11.53 2.01 -46.94
C HIS A 607 -12.21 1.52 -45.67
N LYS A 608 -11.73 0.41 -45.09
CA LYS A 608 -12.19 -0.12 -43.81
C LYS A 608 -11.07 0.02 -42.78
N GLN A 609 -11.20 1.01 -41.91
CA GLN A 609 -10.39 1.19 -40.71
C GLN A 609 -10.38 -0.10 -39.88
N ASN A 610 -9.18 -0.61 -39.61
CA ASN A 610 -8.96 -1.69 -38.65
C ASN A 610 -8.76 -1.08 -37.26
N SER A 611 -9.86 -0.94 -36.52
CA SER A 611 -9.84 -0.81 -35.07
C SER A 611 -9.19 -2.06 -34.47
N SER A 612 -8.11 -1.88 -33.71
CA SER A 612 -7.48 -2.95 -32.93
C SER A 612 -8.52 -3.55 -31.96
N LYS A 613 -8.76 -4.85 -32.09
CA LYS A 613 -9.64 -5.59 -31.17
C LYS A 613 -8.95 -5.74 -29.81
N SER A 614 -9.29 -4.86 -28.88
CA SER A 614 -9.11 -5.10 -27.44
C SER A 614 -9.72 -6.46 -27.09
N SER A 615 -8.92 -7.38 -26.54
CA SER A 615 -9.45 -8.66 -26.07
C SER A 615 -10.40 -8.42 -24.90
N VAL A 616 -11.70 -8.60 -25.14
CA VAL A 616 -12.74 -8.47 -24.13
C VAL A 616 -12.49 -9.51 -23.03
N LYS A 617 -12.25 -9.06 -21.79
CA LYS A 617 -12.08 -9.94 -20.62
C LYS A 617 -13.39 -9.97 -19.85
N THR A 618 -13.92 -11.17 -19.60
CA THR A 618 -15.15 -11.37 -18.83
C THR A 618 -14.92 -12.21 -17.58
N VAL A 619 -15.67 -11.95 -16.51
CA VAL A 619 -15.66 -12.69 -15.24
C VAL A 619 -17.08 -13.17 -14.94
N THR A 620 -17.21 -14.39 -14.43
CA THR A 620 -18.51 -14.90 -13.93
C THR A 620 -18.71 -14.45 -12.48
N THR A 621 -19.82 -13.78 -12.21
CA THR A 621 -20.15 -13.20 -10.90
C THR A 621 -20.46 -14.27 -9.86
N LYS A 622 -20.06 -14.01 -8.61
CA LYS A 622 -20.43 -14.77 -7.41
C LYS A 622 -21.29 -13.92 -6.47
N SER A 623 -21.92 -14.54 -5.47
CA SER A 623 -22.66 -13.80 -4.44
C SER A 623 -21.77 -12.74 -3.78
N GLY A 624 -22.26 -11.50 -3.69
CA GLY A 624 -21.51 -10.36 -3.13
C GLY A 624 -20.52 -9.66 -4.07
N ASP A 625 -20.50 -9.99 -5.38
CA ASP A 625 -19.72 -9.23 -6.35
C ASP A 625 -20.43 -7.94 -6.77
N THR A 626 -19.70 -6.82 -6.76
CA THR A 626 -20.18 -5.48 -7.15
C THR A 626 -19.26 -4.87 -8.21
N TYR A 627 -19.74 -3.86 -8.95
CA TYR A 627 -18.86 -3.12 -9.86
C TYR A 627 -17.71 -2.42 -9.14
N TYR A 628 -17.90 -1.99 -7.89
CA TYR A 628 -16.84 -1.40 -7.08
C TYR A 628 -15.71 -2.41 -6.79
N LYS A 629 -16.07 -3.65 -6.46
CA LYS A 629 -15.09 -4.73 -6.27
C LYS A 629 -14.32 -5.03 -7.56
N PHE A 630 -14.99 -4.97 -8.71
CA PHE A 630 -14.34 -5.18 -10.00
C PHE A 630 -13.54 -3.98 -10.50
N SER A 631 -13.93 -2.75 -10.14
CA SER A 631 -13.17 -1.55 -10.49
C SER A 631 -11.80 -1.55 -9.83
N LEU A 632 -11.74 -1.90 -8.55
CA LEU A 632 -10.49 -2.05 -7.80
C LEU A 632 -9.64 -3.20 -8.34
N LYS A 633 -10.26 -4.34 -8.68
CA LYS A 633 -9.54 -5.55 -9.11
C LYS A 633 -8.99 -5.47 -10.53
N TYR A 634 -9.68 -4.78 -11.44
CA TYR A 634 -9.32 -4.71 -12.86
C TYR A 634 -8.80 -3.34 -13.31
N ASN A 635 -8.73 -2.38 -12.38
CA ASN A 635 -8.34 -1.00 -12.62
C ASN A 635 -9.17 -0.34 -13.75
N VAL A 636 -10.50 -0.42 -13.63
CA VAL A 636 -11.45 0.14 -14.60
C VAL A 636 -12.52 0.91 -13.81
N SER A 637 -12.86 2.14 -14.19
CA SER A 637 -13.87 2.92 -13.45
C SER A 637 -15.24 2.22 -13.41
N VAL A 638 -15.98 2.41 -12.31
CA VAL A 638 -17.35 1.87 -12.16
C VAL A 638 -18.26 2.36 -13.29
N SER A 639 -18.09 3.61 -13.73
CA SER A 639 -18.79 4.19 -14.88
C SER A 639 -18.53 3.41 -16.18
N GLN A 640 -17.29 2.99 -16.44
CA GLN A 640 -16.95 2.15 -17.60
C GLN A 640 -17.56 0.75 -17.50
N LEU A 641 -17.54 0.14 -16.30
CA LEU A 641 -18.14 -1.17 -16.05
C LEU A 641 -19.65 -1.15 -16.23
N ARG A 642 -20.34 -0.08 -15.81
CA ARG A 642 -21.77 0.16 -16.10
C ARG A 642 -22.03 0.28 -17.60
N LYS A 643 -21.20 1.02 -18.33
CA LYS A 643 -21.34 1.17 -19.79
C LYS A 643 -21.16 -0.15 -20.54
N TRP A 644 -20.33 -1.05 -20.02
CA TRP A 644 -20.06 -2.34 -20.64
C TRP A 644 -21.06 -3.44 -20.28
N ASN A 645 -21.85 -3.25 -19.21
CA ASN A 645 -22.68 -4.30 -18.63
C ASN A 645 -24.07 -3.80 -18.28
N LYS A 646 -25.09 -4.58 -18.61
CA LYS A 646 -26.51 -4.19 -18.52
C LYS A 646 -27.14 -4.30 -17.12
N TYR A 647 -26.36 -4.55 -16.06
CA TYR A 647 -26.90 -4.77 -14.72
C TYR A 647 -26.75 -3.51 -13.85
N PRO A 648 -27.75 -3.19 -13.00
CA PRO A 648 -27.64 -2.09 -12.06
C PRO A 648 -26.68 -2.44 -10.90
N ASP A 649 -26.02 -1.43 -10.34
CA ASP A 649 -24.91 -1.60 -9.39
C ASP A 649 -25.22 -2.45 -8.15
N ARG A 650 -26.48 -2.38 -7.69
CA ARG A 650 -26.96 -3.04 -6.47
C ARG A 650 -27.68 -4.37 -6.76
N SER A 651 -27.79 -4.79 -8.01
CA SER A 651 -28.52 -6.03 -8.37
C SER A 651 -27.87 -6.74 -9.55
N ILE A 652 -26.61 -7.13 -9.39
CA ILE A 652 -25.89 -7.99 -10.33
C ILE A 652 -26.25 -9.46 -10.02
N PRO A 653 -26.91 -10.21 -10.94
CA PRO A 653 -27.26 -11.60 -10.67
C PRO A 653 -26.01 -12.49 -10.55
N VAL A 654 -26.09 -13.53 -9.73
CA VAL A 654 -25.00 -14.51 -9.57
C VAL A 654 -24.91 -15.41 -10.80
N GLY A 655 -23.69 -15.72 -11.25
CA GLY A 655 -23.43 -16.64 -12.36
C GLY A 655 -23.43 -15.99 -13.75
N VAL A 656 -23.62 -14.67 -13.86
CA VAL A 656 -23.60 -13.96 -15.15
C VAL A 656 -22.18 -13.52 -15.53
N LYS A 657 -21.92 -13.39 -16.84
CA LYS A 657 -20.63 -12.89 -17.33
C LYS A 657 -20.65 -11.37 -17.40
N LEU A 658 -19.78 -10.73 -16.63
CA LEU A 658 -19.49 -9.30 -16.71
C LEU A 658 -18.23 -9.04 -17.51
N ARG A 659 -18.28 -8.08 -18.42
CA ARG A 659 -17.11 -7.51 -19.09
C ARG A 659 -16.36 -6.59 -18.12
N VAL A 660 -15.07 -6.87 -17.95
CA VAL A 660 -14.17 -6.14 -17.03
C VAL A 660 -12.91 -5.61 -17.72
N LYS A 661 -12.72 -5.88 -19.02
CA LYS A 661 -11.71 -5.25 -19.88
C LYS A 661 -12.14 -5.33 -21.35
#